data_AF-A0A524LFR3-F1
#
_entry.id   AF-A0A524LFR3-F1
#
_cell.length_a   1.000
_cell.length_b   1.000
_cell.length_c   1.000
_cell.angle_alpha   90.00
_cell.angle_beta   90.00
_cell.angle_gamma   90.00
#
_symmetry.space_group_name_H-M   'P 1'
#
loop_
_entity.id
_entity.type
_entity.pdbx_description
1 polymer ?
#
loop_
_entity_poly.entity_id
_entity_poly.type
_entity_poly.pdbx_seq_one_letter_code
_entity_poly.pdbx_strand_id
1 'polypeptide(L)'
;MSNDPKNVKVHIALEGGEKGHILVDKRGISIVLDTGRSYARDSLMEIVYSSDYEIVPTTTEGISRYIPQERKDRISLNPQAIQIRPFAPYIGQVVEDIYPPSTHGFYGRMKQGHKESIYIIQDIIDNPMKWLTIGNPESGVVYESHMIKPYEAEALRLFDHAYTQRLLYRDISREKNDSKKQIMEKLESSSPSWDEISRIVTDVSFPNLSLKDSTHDTLSQLVPDSFPEMVREQLIAFLSFVTMNEIPDIDPVDLNFGLLSVPLLGSLIRGHIRCMVDGVVWPPYVKLMALAARGQLGAPKRAVSDDLKDIPWMLFWQKCAELFPNWLYYSIKSANELNETNRIFVGLPITKSAAKRNKIAWKKRFASSIYDFRILGRVNTKSLGLTELVYLGAAYRWPHRHMKFITRLGTTIENSQHLQVMTVPSTAAERIIRVLPGVIKIGRSVRMSNLDMFDNSSKSWGVPAKPIIDSIGRTSSERKLLQLVGSQKIAGLQSITTQEAKVLDLLTTGINLEDMEIQDIMDYFELDNKILKSTIKDLVQRNIVDISYETFDDQLISLATIIQGKQELLRSIAIAFLNNTPSSLAMLNDVHDQAILLSRLPESTAYDLASSLPERGFDLGLNIRCMRPTIFQSYTHNLYQRLLKEDGTWDDDVSAFLFQARSKRKEMSESNA
;
A
#
# COMPACT_ATOMS: atom_id res chain seq x y z
N MET A 1 -7.25 17.62 -43.54
CA MET A 1 -8.39 17.41 -42.63
C MET A 1 -7.85 17.41 -41.21
N SER A 2 -8.22 18.38 -40.38
CA SER A 2 -7.78 18.45 -38.99
C SER A 2 -8.53 17.40 -38.16
N ASN A 3 -7.83 16.38 -37.67
CA ASN A 3 -8.38 15.47 -36.67
C ASN A 3 -8.43 16.24 -35.34
N ASP A 4 -9.62 16.69 -34.94
CA ASP A 4 -9.82 17.24 -33.60
C ASP A 4 -9.76 16.08 -32.59
N PRO A 5 -8.79 16.06 -31.66
CA PRO A 5 -8.65 15.00 -30.65
C PRO A 5 -9.85 14.92 -29.68
N LYS A 6 -10.80 15.86 -29.76
CA LYS A 6 -12.06 15.82 -29.02
C LYS A 6 -13.15 14.97 -29.70
N ASN A 7 -12.96 14.54 -30.95
CA ASN A 7 -14.02 13.89 -31.73
C ASN A 7 -13.61 12.50 -32.24
N VAL A 8 -13.64 11.48 -31.37
CA VAL A 8 -13.44 10.09 -31.78
C VAL A 8 -14.67 9.65 -32.59
N LYS A 9 -14.53 9.49 -33.90
CA LYS A 9 -15.64 9.15 -34.80
C LYS A 9 -16.11 7.72 -34.60
N VAL A 10 -17.41 7.55 -34.42
CA VAL A 10 -18.07 6.26 -34.20
C VAL A 10 -19.33 6.11 -35.06
N HIS A 11 -19.74 4.86 -35.27
CA HIS A 11 -21.01 4.51 -35.94
C HIS A 11 -21.88 3.71 -34.98
N ILE A 12 -23.11 4.16 -34.74
CA ILE A 12 -24.08 3.41 -33.92
C ILE A 12 -24.77 2.36 -34.79
N ALA A 13 -24.87 1.12 -34.27
CA ALA A 13 -25.38 -0.03 -35.02
C ALA A 13 -26.92 -0.09 -35.18
N LEU A 14 -27.66 0.92 -34.70
CA LEU A 14 -29.11 1.02 -34.90
C LEU A 14 -29.42 1.35 -36.36
N GLU A 15 -30.54 0.81 -36.87
CA GLU A 15 -31.02 0.82 -38.27
C GLU A 15 -30.46 1.96 -39.14
N GLY A 16 -29.35 1.70 -39.85
CA GLY A 16 -28.78 2.63 -40.84
C GLY A 16 -27.36 3.15 -40.57
N GLY A 17 -26.78 2.93 -39.38
CA GLY A 17 -25.38 3.29 -39.12
C GLY A 17 -25.16 4.80 -38.99
N GLU A 18 -25.82 5.45 -38.03
CA GLU A 18 -25.65 6.88 -37.80
C GLU A 18 -24.25 7.21 -37.26
N LYS A 19 -23.61 8.23 -37.83
CA LYS A 19 -22.29 8.72 -37.44
C LYS A 19 -22.39 9.66 -36.24
N GLY A 20 -21.40 9.59 -35.37
CA GLY A 20 -21.26 10.49 -34.23
C GLY A 20 -19.83 10.55 -33.70
N HIS A 21 -19.68 11.14 -32.52
CA HIS A 21 -18.42 11.22 -31.80
C HIS A 21 -18.58 10.86 -30.32
N ILE A 22 -17.52 10.30 -29.73
CA ILE A 22 -17.44 10.02 -28.31
C ILE A 22 -17.17 11.31 -27.54
N LEU A 23 -17.94 11.54 -26.47
CA LEU A 23 -17.64 12.51 -25.42
C LEU A 23 -17.29 11.78 -24.12
N VAL A 24 -16.22 12.25 -23.49
CA VAL A 24 -15.74 11.74 -22.20
C VAL A 24 -15.78 12.87 -21.17
N ASP A 25 -16.36 12.61 -20.01
CA ASP A 25 -16.43 13.56 -18.90
C ASP A 25 -16.31 12.85 -17.54
N LYS A 26 -16.52 13.58 -16.43
CA LYS A 26 -16.51 12.99 -15.07
C LYS A 26 -17.59 11.92 -14.85
N ARG A 27 -18.65 11.89 -15.67
CA ARG A 27 -19.78 10.93 -15.56
C ARG A 27 -19.52 9.66 -16.37
N GLY A 28 -18.61 9.69 -17.34
CA GLY A 28 -18.19 8.53 -18.11
C GLY A 28 -18.09 8.82 -19.60
N ILE A 29 -18.81 8.02 -20.38
CA ILE A 29 -18.83 8.07 -21.84
C ILE A 29 -20.25 8.35 -22.34
N SER A 30 -20.34 9.17 -23.38
CA SER A 30 -21.56 9.36 -24.18
C SER A 30 -21.20 9.45 -25.65
N ILE A 31 -22.18 9.22 -26.53
CA ILE A 31 -22.03 9.41 -27.97
C ILE A 31 -22.98 10.51 -28.41
N VAL A 32 -22.47 11.51 -29.12
CA VAL A 32 -23.27 12.55 -29.77
C VAL A 32 -23.23 12.31 -31.27
N LEU A 33 -24.39 12.04 -31.83
CA LEU A 33 -24.58 11.85 -33.27
C LEU A 33 -24.47 13.17 -34.02
N ASP A 34 -24.14 13.09 -35.31
CA ASP A 34 -24.16 14.25 -36.21
C ASP A 34 -25.56 14.89 -36.32
N THR A 35 -26.61 14.13 -35.95
CA THR A 35 -28.00 14.60 -35.83
C THR A 35 -28.27 15.44 -34.58
N GLY A 36 -27.30 15.54 -33.66
CA GLY A 36 -27.44 16.20 -32.35
C GLY A 36 -28.07 15.33 -31.27
N ARG A 37 -28.52 14.11 -31.59
CA ARG A 37 -28.99 13.14 -30.60
C ARG A 37 -27.82 12.62 -29.77
N SER A 38 -28.02 12.49 -28.47
CA SER A 38 -27.01 11.99 -27.55
C SER A 38 -27.46 10.71 -26.85
N TYR A 39 -26.55 9.76 -26.72
CA TYR A 39 -26.74 8.52 -25.97
C TYR A 39 -25.75 8.44 -24.83
N ALA A 40 -26.22 8.08 -23.64
CA ALA A 40 -25.41 7.97 -22.43
C ALA A 40 -25.71 6.63 -21.71
N ARG A 41 -24.89 6.33 -20.71
CA ARG A 41 -24.87 5.10 -19.89
C ARG A 41 -26.23 4.58 -19.40
N ASP A 42 -27.21 5.46 -19.19
CA ASP A 42 -28.51 5.10 -18.60
C ASP A 42 -29.62 4.93 -19.65
N SER A 43 -29.29 4.75 -20.92
CA SER A 43 -30.30 4.39 -21.92
C SER A 43 -30.87 3.00 -21.62
N LEU A 44 -32.19 2.90 -21.48
CA LEU A 44 -32.91 1.62 -21.34
C LEU A 44 -32.65 0.64 -22.49
N MET A 45 -32.08 1.10 -23.60
CA MET A 45 -31.71 0.29 -24.75
C MET A 45 -30.21 -0.05 -24.71
N GLU A 46 -29.88 -1.28 -25.10
CA GLU A 46 -28.49 -1.71 -25.30
C GLU A 46 -27.94 -1.08 -26.58
N ILE A 47 -27.14 -0.02 -26.41
CA ILE A 47 -26.55 0.71 -27.53
C ILE A 47 -25.21 0.11 -27.87
N VAL A 48 -25.04 -0.27 -29.13
CA VAL A 48 -23.80 -0.82 -29.67
C VAL A 48 -23.25 0.14 -30.72
N TYR A 49 -21.95 0.42 -30.65
CA TYR A 49 -21.25 1.27 -31.61
C TYR A 49 -20.00 0.56 -32.16
N SER A 50 -19.42 1.12 -33.21
CA SER A 50 -18.11 0.72 -33.73
C SER A 50 -17.22 1.93 -33.91
N SER A 51 -15.93 1.78 -33.63
CA SER A 51 -14.93 2.81 -33.91
C SER A 51 -14.32 2.57 -35.29
N ASP A 52 -14.02 3.65 -36.02
CA ASP A 52 -13.25 3.54 -37.28
C ASP A 52 -11.74 3.44 -37.02
N TYR A 53 -11.27 3.88 -35.85
CA TYR A 53 -9.85 3.99 -35.51
C TYR A 53 -9.58 3.55 -34.08
N GLU A 54 -8.38 3.01 -33.86
CA GLU A 54 -7.74 2.99 -32.56
C GLU A 54 -6.93 4.27 -32.35
N ILE A 55 -6.96 4.79 -31.13
CA ILE A 55 -6.15 5.92 -30.70
C ILE A 55 -5.09 5.37 -29.75
N VAL A 56 -3.82 5.44 -30.16
CA VAL A 56 -2.68 4.93 -29.40
C VAL A 56 -1.68 6.06 -29.14
N PRO A 57 -0.91 6.01 -28.05
CA PRO A 57 0.10 7.04 -27.77
C PRO A 57 1.22 7.00 -28.83
N THR A 58 1.87 8.13 -29.08
CA THR A 58 3.13 8.17 -29.85
C THR A 58 4.33 8.45 -28.93
N THR A 59 5.52 8.14 -29.42
CA THR A 59 6.80 8.42 -28.72
C THR A 59 7.16 9.90 -28.74
N THR A 60 6.46 10.72 -29.53
CA THR A 60 6.64 12.18 -29.64
C THR A 60 5.58 12.88 -28.81
N GLU A 61 5.99 13.86 -28.00
CA GLU A 61 5.11 14.59 -27.09
C GLU A 61 3.82 15.09 -27.79
N GLY A 62 2.68 14.93 -27.11
CA GLY A 62 1.46 15.64 -27.47
C GLY A 62 0.52 14.94 -28.46
N ILE A 63 0.97 13.92 -29.21
CA ILE A 63 0.22 13.43 -30.38
C ILE A 63 -0.18 11.95 -30.20
N SER A 64 -1.48 11.66 -30.22
CA SER A 64 -1.99 10.30 -30.36
C SER A 64 -2.05 9.92 -31.85
N ARG A 65 -1.72 8.67 -32.19
CA ARG A 65 -1.83 8.13 -33.55
C ARG A 65 -3.20 7.47 -33.72
N TYR A 66 -3.85 7.78 -34.83
CA TYR A 66 -5.08 7.13 -35.27
C TYR A 66 -4.73 5.98 -36.21
N ILE A 67 -5.06 4.75 -35.81
CA ILE A 67 -4.83 3.53 -36.59
C ILE A 67 -6.18 3.06 -37.13
N PRO A 68 -6.41 3.03 -38.45
CA PRO A 68 -7.64 2.49 -39.01
C PRO A 68 -7.85 1.03 -38.60
N GLN A 69 -9.06 0.67 -38.19
CA GLN A 69 -9.37 -0.73 -37.85
C GLN A 69 -9.76 -1.53 -39.10
N GLU A 70 -9.13 -2.69 -39.29
CA GLU A 70 -9.47 -3.63 -40.38
C GLU A 70 -10.83 -4.30 -40.14
N ARG A 71 -11.18 -4.55 -38.87
CA ARG A 71 -12.46 -5.11 -38.43
C ARG A 71 -13.18 -4.12 -37.53
N LYS A 72 -14.43 -3.78 -37.86
CA LYS A 72 -15.28 -2.95 -37.00
C LYS A 72 -15.85 -3.78 -35.86
N ASP A 73 -15.20 -3.70 -34.71
CA ASP A 73 -15.69 -4.36 -33.51
C ASP A 73 -16.97 -3.70 -32.99
N ARG A 74 -17.89 -4.52 -32.48
CA ARG A 74 -19.17 -4.10 -31.91
C ARG A 74 -18.97 -3.85 -30.42
N ILE A 75 -18.91 -2.59 -30.02
CA ILE A 75 -18.62 -2.16 -28.66
C ILE A 75 -19.92 -1.76 -27.96
N SER A 76 -20.17 -2.31 -26.78
CA SER A 76 -21.30 -1.89 -25.94
C SER A 76 -21.02 -0.50 -25.37
N LEU A 77 -21.96 0.43 -25.52
CA LEU A 77 -21.86 1.77 -24.93
C LEU A 77 -21.83 1.68 -23.40
N ASN A 78 -22.52 0.68 -22.83
CA ASN A 78 -22.60 0.48 -21.39
C ASN A 78 -21.25 -0.01 -20.85
N PRO A 79 -20.54 0.83 -20.08
CA PRO A 79 -19.23 0.46 -19.58
C PRO A 79 -19.35 -0.57 -18.46
N GLN A 80 -18.49 -1.58 -18.49
CA GLN A 80 -18.36 -2.50 -17.37
C GLN A 80 -17.64 -1.87 -16.17
N ALA A 81 -16.81 -0.86 -16.41
CA ALA A 81 -16.14 -0.11 -15.34
C ALA A 81 -15.73 1.29 -15.80
N ILE A 82 -15.83 2.23 -14.88
CA ILE A 82 -15.32 3.60 -15.02
C ILE A 82 -14.44 3.85 -13.81
N GLN A 83 -13.20 4.27 -14.03
CA GLN A 83 -12.22 4.49 -12.96
C GLN A 83 -11.48 5.80 -13.19
N ILE A 84 -11.27 6.59 -12.13
CA ILE A 84 -10.39 7.77 -12.18
C ILE A 84 -9.04 7.38 -11.60
N ARG A 85 -7.99 7.50 -12.42
CA ARG A 85 -6.61 7.17 -12.04
C ARG A 85 -5.66 8.23 -12.57
N PRO A 86 -4.47 8.39 -11.96
CA PRO A 86 -3.41 9.15 -12.56
C PRO A 86 -3.05 8.59 -13.94
N PHE A 87 -2.64 9.46 -14.84
CA PHE A 87 -2.16 9.09 -16.16
C PHE A 87 -1.10 10.09 -16.62
N ALA A 88 -0.10 9.58 -17.32
CA ALA A 88 0.94 10.37 -17.94
C ALA A 88 0.85 10.24 -19.47
N PRO A 89 0.10 11.12 -20.16
CA PRO A 89 -0.09 11.00 -21.61
C PRO A 89 1.20 11.14 -22.43
N TYR A 90 2.29 11.66 -21.84
CA TYR A 90 3.49 12.10 -22.56
C TYR A 90 4.80 11.56 -21.97
N ILE A 91 4.79 10.38 -21.37
CA ILE A 91 6.05 9.70 -21.04
C ILE A 91 6.40 8.80 -22.22
N GLY A 92 7.67 8.79 -22.63
CA GLY A 92 8.19 7.91 -23.69
C GLY A 92 8.04 6.43 -23.37
N GLN A 93 9.00 5.58 -23.78
CA GLN A 93 8.89 4.16 -23.46
C GLN A 93 8.97 3.93 -21.94
N VAL A 94 7.81 3.60 -21.34
CA VAL A 94 7.74 3.24 -19.92
C VAL A 94 8.12 1.77 -19.78
N VAL A 95 9.17 1.50 -19.01
CA VAL A 95 9.51 0.12 -18.63
C VAL A 95 8.50 -0.37 -17.60
N GLU A 96 7.70 -1.36 -17.96
CA GLU A 96 6.73 -1.97 -17.06
C GLU A 96 7.31 -3.22 -16.40
N ASP A 97 7.32 -3.25 -15.06
CA ASP A 97 7.68 -4.43 -14.28
C ASP A 97 6.52 -5.45 -14.20
N ILE A 98 5.84 -5.69 -15.34
CA ILE A 98 4.68 -6.58 -15.47
C ILE A 98 4.86 -7.52 -16.67
N TYR A 99 4.26 -8.70 -16.63
CA TYR A 99 4.28 -9.62 -17.78
C TYR A 99 2.96 -10.40 -17.91
N PRO A 100 2.41 -10.56 -19.13
CA PRO A 100 2.85 -9.91 -20.38
C PRO A 100 2.81 -8.38 -20.28
N PRO A 101 3.59 -7.61 -21.06
CA PRO A 101 3.50 -6.15 -21.06
C PRO A 101 2.08 -5.69 -21.36
N SER A 102 1.69 -4.51 -20.86
CA SER A 102 0.38 -3.96 -21.18
C SER A 102 0.30 -3.53 -22.64
N THR A 103 -0.89 -3.67 -23.21
CA THR A 103 -1.20 -3.26 -24.57
C THR A 103 -0.88 -1.77 -24.71
N HIS A 104 0.06 -1.43 -25.58
CA HIS A 104 0.60 -0.06 -25.73
C HIS A 104 1.22 0.58 -24.47
N GLY A 105 1.52 -0.16 -23.40
CA GLY A 105 2.22 0.37 -22.23
C GLY A 105 1.40 1.30 -21.33
N PHE A 106 0.06 1.24 -21.37
CA PHE A 106 -0.80 2.17 -20.63
C PHE A 106 -0.69 1.98 -19.11
N TYR A 107 -0.39 0.76 -18.65
CA TYR A 107 -0.30 0.46 -17.22
C TYR A 107 0.88 1.19 -16.56
N GLY A 108 2.01 1.29 -17.25
CA GLY A 108 3.17 2.07 -16.86
C GLY A 108 2.85 3.57 -16.77
N ARG A 109 2.17 4.11 -17.78
CA ARG A 109 1.70 5.52 -17.78
C ARG A 109 0.70 5.80 -16.65
N MET A 110 -0.13 4.83 -16.29
CA MET A 110 -1.02 4.93 -15.13
C MET A 110 -0.22 5.02 -13.82
N LYS A 111 0.78 4.15 -13.64
CA LYS A 111 1.59 4.09 -12.41
C LYS A 111 2.52 5.28 -12.22
N GLN A 112 3.00 5.88 -13.30
CA GLN A 112 3.88 7.07 -13.28
C GLN A 112 3.09 8.40 -13.40
N GLY A 113 1.80 8.33 -13.67
CA GLY A 113 0.92 9.49 -13.84
C GLY A 113 0.77 10.35 -12.60
N HIS A 114 0.52 11.64 -12.83
CA HIS A 114 0.18 12.62 -11.78
C HIS A 114 -1.11 13.41 -12.10
N LYS A 115 -1.60 13.37 -13.34
CA LYS A 115 -2.86 14.01 -13.74
C LYS A 115 -4.00 13.02 -13.67
N GLU A 116 -5.12 13.38 -13.05
CA GLU A 116 -6.31 12.55 -13.05
C GLU A 116 -6.85 12.38 -14.47
N SER A 117 -7.15 11.14 -14.85
CA SER A 117 -7.76 10.77 -16.12
C SER A 117 -8.80 9.69 -15.87
N ILE A 118 -9.81 9.64 -16.72
CA ILE A 118 -10.87 8.66 -16.66
C ILE A 118 -10.56 7.50 -17.59
N TYR A 119 -10.67 6.28 -17.04
CA TYR A 119 -10.48 5.01 -17.71
C TYR A 119 -11.84 4.34 -17.82
N ILE A 120 -12.25 4.02 -19.04
CA ILE A 120 -13.57 3.48 -19.34
C ILE A 120 -13.36 2.13 -20.03
N ILE A 121 -13.89 1.07 -19.43
CA ILE A 121 -13.79 -0.30 -19.93
C ILE A 121 -15.16 -0.73 -20.44
N GLN A 122 -15.23 -1.10 -21.71
CA GLN A 122 -16.46 -1.55 -22.38
C GLN A 122 -16.30 -2.96 -22.93
N ASP A 123 -17.43 -3.66 -23.05
CA ASP A 123 -17.48 -4.97 -23.68
C ASP A 123 -17.46 -4.88 -25.19
N ILE A 124 -16.75 -5.81 -25.81
CA ILE A 124 -16.86 -6.07 -27.24
C ILE A 124 -17.78 -7.29 -27.40
N ILE A 125 -18.89 -7.11 -28.11
CA ILE A 125 -19.88 -8.16 -28.34
C ILE A 125 -19.21 -9.31 -29.10
N ASP A 126 -19.43 -10.54 -28.61
CA ASP A 126 -18.86 -11.79 -29.16
C ASP A 126 -17.32 -11.87 -29.16
N ASN A 127 -16.63 -11.03 -28.38
CA ASN A 127 -15.16 -11.05 -28.26
C ASN A 127 -14.75 -10.98 -26.77
N PRO A 128 -13.89 -11.89 -26.27
CA PRO A 128 -13.44 -11.84 -24.88
C PRO A 128 -12.62 -10.58 -24.55
N MET A 129 -11.99 -9.95 -25.54
CA MET A 129 -11.24 -8.71 -25.39
C MET A 129 -12.13 -7.56 -24.92
N LYS A 130 -11.53 -6.53 -24.32
CA LYS A 130 -12.24 -5.34 -23.84
C LYS A 130 -11.83 -4.11 -24.64
N TRP A 131 -12.69 -3.11 -24.69
CA TRP A 131 -12.37 -1.80 -25.24
C TRP A 131 -12.03 -0.84 -24.10
N LEU A 132 -10.84 -0.22 -24.16
CA LEU A 132 -10.38 0.77 -23.20
C LEU A 132 -10.43 2.15 -23.85
N THR A 133 -11.01 3.12 -23.15
CA THR A 133 -10.89 4.54 -23.48
C THR A 133 -10.30 5.30 -22.28
N ILE A 134 -9.22 6.06 -22.52
CA ILE A 134 -8.57 6.92 -21.53
C ILE A 134 -8.74 8.36 -21.99
N GLY A 135 -9.33 9.20 -21.14
CA GLY A 135 -9.57 10.61 -21.47
C GLY A 135 -9.34 11.56 -20.31
N ASN A 136 -9.26 12.84 -20.65
CA ASN A 136 -9.29 13.93 -19.68
C ASN A 136 -10.75 14.23 -19.32
N PRO A 137 -11.17 14.03 -18.07
CA PRO A 137 -12.56 14.23 -17.68
C PRO A 137 -12.99 15.71 -17.65
N GLU A 138 -12.06 16.66 -17.76
CA GLU A 138 -12.35 18.10 -17.75
C GLU A 138 -12.34 18.71 -19.15
N SER A 139 -11.36 18.34 -19.99
CA SER A 139 -11.26 18.88 -21.35
C SER A 139 -11.99 18.03 -22.41
N GLY A 140 -12.41 16.81 -22.05
CA GLY A 140 -13.04 15.83 -22.94
C GLY A 140 -12.08 15.21 -23.97
N VAL A 141 -10.79 15.54 -23.92
CA VAL A 141 -9.79 15.01 -24.84
C VAL A 141 -9.58 13.52 -24.57
N VAL A 142 -9.71 12.70 -25.61
CA VAL A 142 -9.39 11.27 -25.54
C VAL A 142 -7.91 11.08 -25.86
N TYR A 143 -7.16 10.52 -24.91
CA TYR A 143 -5.74 10.23 -25.08
C TYR A 143 -5.51 8.89 -25.78
N GLU A 144 -6.26 7.87 -25.37
CA GLU A 144 -6.16 6.49 -25.89
C GLU A 144 -7.55 5.89 -26.03
N SER A 145 -7.76 5.08 -27.07
CA SER A 145 -8.99 4.32 -27.32
C SER A 145 -8.66 3.09 -28.16
N HIS A 146 -8.54 1.93 -27.53
CA HIS A 146 -8.09 0.71 -28.20
C HIS A 146 -8.51 -0.55 -27.45
N MET A 147 -8.30 -1.70 -28.08
CA MET A 147 -8.57 -3.00 -27.49
C MET A 147 -7.52 -3.36 -26.43
N ILE A 148 -7.93 -4.03 -25.35
CA ILE A 148 -7.07 -4.56 -24.30
C ILE A 148 -7.47 -6.00 -23.91
N LYS A 149 -6.54 -6.73 -23.29
CA LYS A 149 -6.76 -8.10 -22.85
C LYS A 149 -7.57 -8.12 -21.54
N PRO A 150 -8.33 -9.19 -21.24
CA PRO A 150 -9.17 -9.26 -20.04
C PRO A 150 -8.43 -9.04 -18.71
N TYR A 151 -7.20 -9.55 -18.59
CA TYR A 151 -6.39 -9.39 -17.38
C TYR A 151 -5.95 -7.94 -17.14
N GLU A 152 -5.85 -7.13 -18.20
CA GLU A 152 -5.48 -5.72 -18.08
C GLU A 152 -6.64 -4.89 -17.53
N ALA A 153 -7.86 -5.20 -17.98
CA ALA A 153 -9.08 -4.59 -17.51
C ALA A 153 -9.32 -4.84 -16.01
N GLU A 154 -9.02 -6.05 -15.54
CA GLU A 154 -9.14 -6.41 -14.12
C GLU A 154 -8.20 -5.58 -13.22
N ALA A 155 -6.96 -5.35 -13.65
CA ALA A 155 -6.01 -4.59 -12.86
C ALA A 155 -6.44 -3.12 -12.65
N LEU A 156 -7.16 -2.53 -13.61
CA LEU A 156 -7.71 -1.17 -13.49
C LEU A 156 -8.76 -1.04 -12.38
N ARG A 157 -9.48 -2.13 -12.08
CA ARG A 157 -10.51 -2.18 -11.02
C ARG A 157 -9.92 -2.28 -9.61
N LEU A 158 -8.62 -2.54 -9.48
CA LEU A 158 -7.98 -2.81 -8.19
C LEU A 158 -7.24 -1.59 -7.66
N PHE A 159 -7.63 -1.12 -6.50
CA PHE A 159 -6.92 -0.06 -5.77
C PHE A 159 -5.97 -0.71 -4.78
N ASP A 160 -4.68 -0.37 -4.87
CA ASP A 160 -3.73 -0.76 -3.84
C ASP A 160 -3.91 0.10 -2.58
N HIS A 161 -3.47 -0.44 -1.44
CA HIS A 161 -3.59 0.19 -0.12
C HIS A 161 -3.04 1.61 -0.07
N ALA A 162 -1.86 1.84 -0.64
CA ALA A 162 -1.23 3.16 -0.62
C ALA A 162 -2.05 4.18 -1.41
N TYR A 163 -2.66 3.78 -2.53
CA TYR A 163 -3.54 4.62 -3.30
C TYR A 163 -4.86 4.89 -2.57
N THR A 164 -5.50 3.88 -1.98
CA THR A 164 -6.73 4.06 -1.20
C THR A 164 -6.52 5.00 -0.01
N GLN A 165 -5.44 4.82 0.74
CA GLN A 165 -5.08 5.74 1.84
C GLN A 165 -4.86 7.16 1.33
N ARG A 166 -4.20 7.33 0.17
CA ARG A 166 -4.01 8.66 -0.43
C ARG A 166 -5.33 9.33 -0.77
N LEU A 167 -6.28 8.60 -1.35
CA LEU A 167 -7.62 9.14 -1.64
C LEU A 167 -8.33 9.55 -0.35
N LEU A 168 -8.41 8.62 0.62
CA LEU A 168 -9.03 8.85 1.93
C LEU A 168 -8.48 10.11 2.59
N TYR A 169 -7.15 10.20 2.74
CA TYR A 169 -6.53 11.32 3.41
C TYR A 169 -6.60 12.61 2.60
N ARG A 170 -6.59 12.56 1.27
CA ARG A 170 -6.81 13.76 0.44
C ARG A 170 -8.21 14.31 0.65
N ASP A 171 -9.21 13.45 0.67
CA ASP A 171 -10.61 13.86 0.77
C ASP A 171 -10.90 14.43 2.17
N ILE A 172 -10.36 13.82 3.22
CA ILE A 172 -10.48 14.30 4.61
C ILE A 172 -9.63 15.57 4.87
N SER A 173 -8.39 15.63 4.36
CA SER A 173 -7.50 16.77 4.60
C SER A 173 -7.99 18.07 3.95
N ARG A 174 -8.86 18.00 2.94
CA ARG A 174 -9.47 19.19 2.33
C ARG A 174 -10.34 19.97 3.32
N GLU A 175 -10.87 19.30 4.35
CA GLU A 175 -11.82 19.88 5.29
C GLU A 175 -11.19 20.31 6.63
N LYS A 176 -10.00 19.81 7.00
CA LYS A 176 -9.42 19.95 8.36
C LYS A 176 -8.01 20.57 8.47
N ASN A 177 -7.68 21.55 7.63
CA ASN A 177 -6.32 22.14 7.58
C ASN A 177 -6.04 23.27 8.59
N ASP A 178 -6.70 23.33 9.75
CA ASP A 178 -6.52 24.44 10.70
C ASP A 178 -5.08 24.55 11.25
N SER A 179 -4.45 23.43 11.63
CA SER A 179 -3.06 23.42 12.12
C SER A 179 -2.06 23.82 11.05
N LYS A 180 -2.23 23.32 9.81
CA LYS A 180 -1.43 23.75 8.66
C LYS A 180 -1.61 25.24 8.41
N LYS A 181 -2.85 25.73 8.43
CA LYS A 181 -3.19 27.13 8.20
C LYS A 181 -2.53 28.04 9.24
N GLN A 182 -2.58 27.69 10.53
CA GLN A 182 -1.92 28.45 11.59
C GLN A 182 -0.40 28.56 11.40
N ILE A 183 0.27 27.47 11.01
CA ILE A 183 1.71 27.47 10.74
C ILE A 183 2.02 28.34 9.52
N MET A 184 1.23 28.23 8.44
CA MET A 184 1.41 29.02 7.23
C MET A 184 1.12 30.51 7.47
N GLU A 185 0.08 30.86 8.23
CA GLU A 185 -0.23 32.25 8.62
C GLU A 185 0.92 32.88 9.40
N LYS A 186 1.65 32.10 10.21
CA LYS A 186 2.81 32.59 10.95
C LYS A 186 3.98 32.96 10.04
N LEU A 187 4.14 32.29 8.90
CA LEU A 187 5.20 32.61 7.94
C LEU A 187 5.08 34.05 7.41
N GLU A 188 3.85 34.55 7.30
CA GLU A 188 3.52 35.92 6.89
C GLU A 188 3.60 36.94 8.05
N SER A 189 3.87 36.49 9.28
CA SER A 189 4.02 37.39 10.43
C SER A 189 5.40 38.05 10.47
N SER A 190 5.54 39.09 11.30
CA SER A 190 6.79 39.81 11.52
C SER A 190 7.96 38.87 11.79
N SER A 191 9.15 39.19 11.27
CA SER A 191 10.36 38.38 11.43
C SER A 191 10.61 37.94 12.88
N PRO A 192 11.13 36.71 13.09
CA PRO A 192 11.55 36.25 14.41
C PRO A 192 12.64 37.16 14.98
N SER A 193 12.69 37.23 16.31
CA SER A 193 13.74 37.88 17.06
C SER A 193 15.08 37.15 16.92
N TRP A 194 16.19 37.86 17.17
CA TRP A 194 17.52 37.25 17.20
C TRP A 194 17.63 36.13 18.24
N ASP A 195 16.93 36.25 19.37
CA ASP A 195 16.88 35.20 20.39
C ASP A 195 16.23 33.93 19.85
N GLU A 196 15.11 34.03 19.15
CA GLU A 196 14.44 32.89 18.51
C GLU A 196 15.32 32.24 17.43
N ILE A 197 15.99 33.05 16.60
CA ILE A 197 16.90 32.55 15.56
C ILE A 197 18.10 31.82 16.18
N SER A 198 18.70 32.38 17.23
CA SER A 198 19.89 31.81 17.88
C SER A 198 19.62 30.39 18.43
N ARG A 199 18.39 30.12 18.88
CA ARG A 199 17.97 28.78 19.37
C ARG A 199 17.98 27.71 18.29
N ILE A 200 17.74 28.10 17.04
CA ILE A 200 17.67 27.16 15.90
C ILE A 200 19.03 27.00 15.23
N VAL A 201 19.77 28.10 15.08
CA VAL A 201 21.05 28.14 14.37
C VAL A 201 22.17 27.47 15.18
N THR A 202 22.07 27.51 16.51
CA THR A 202 23.02 26.94 17.47
C THR A 202 24.48 27.33 17.19
N ASP A 203 25.24 26.45 16.54
CA ASP A 203 26.69 26.49 16.32
C ASP A 203 27.07 26.66 14.84
N VAL A 204 26.11 26.98 13.97
CA VAL A 204 26.35 27.20 12.55
C VAL A 204 26.50 28.69 12.26
N SER A 205 27.60 29.11 11.64
CA SER A 205 27.78 30.51 11.22
C SER A 205 27.16 30.74 9.84
N PHE A 206 26.24 31.72 9.75
CA PHE A 206 25.68 32.22 8.51
C PHE A 206 26.20 33.66 8.28
N PRO A 207 27.23 33.85 7.44
CA PRO A 207 27.94 35.12 7.33
C PRO A 207 27.09 36.30 6.84
N ASN A 208 25.92 36.05 6.23
CA ASN A 208 25.02 37.08 5.70
C ASN A 208 23.58 36.96 6.24
N LEU A 209 23.38 36.31 7.40
CA LEU A 209 22.05 36.20 7.99
C LEU A 209 21.55 37.57 8.44
N SER A 210 20.38 37.96 7.94
CA SER A 210 19.74 39.24 8.27
C SER A 210 18.26 39.04 8.56
N LEU A 211 17.71 39.80 9.53
CA LEU A 211 16.27 39.88 9.73
C LEU A 211 15.64 40.57 8.51
N LYS A 212 14.64 39.93 7.93
CA LYS A 212 13.82 40.44 6.82
C LYS A 212 12.48 40.93 7.36
N ASP A 213 11.56 41.26 6.47
CA ASP A 213 10.24 41.81 6.83
C ASP A 213 9.32 40.71 7.39
N SER A 214 9.42 39.48 6.86
CA SER A 214 8.59 38.34 7.23
C SER A 214 9.39 37.21 7.90
N THR A 215 8.67 36.35 8.63
CA THR A 215 9.23 35.10 9.17
C THR A 215 9.69 34.18 8.04
N HIS A 216 8.95 34.12 6.92
CA HIS A 216 9.30 33.36 5.73
C HIS A 216 10.68 33.78 5.19
N ASP A 217 10.85 35.07 4.89
CA ASP A 217 12.06 35.60 4.28
C ASP A 217 13.28 35.44 5.19
N THR A 218 13.11 35.59 6.50
CA THR A 218 14.19 35.41 7.48
C THR A 218 14.60 33.94 7.58
N LEU A 219 13.65 33.01 7.72
CA LEU A 219 13.96 31.59 7.89
C LEU A 219 14.38 30.90 6.59
N SER A 220 13.98 31.41 5.43
CA SER A 220 14.40 30.89 4.11
C SER A 220 15.92 30.89 3.95
N GLN A 221 16.62 31.85 4.56
CA GLN A 221 18.09 31.95 4.56
C GLN A 221 18.79 30.78 5.28
N LEU A 222 18.07 30.02 6.11
CA LEU A 222 18.58 28.88 6.88
C LEU A 222 18.38 27.53 6.16
N VAL A 223 17.58 27.51 5.09
CA VAL A 223 17.23 26.28 4.36
C VAL A 223 18.03 26.22 3.06
N PRO A 224 18.77 25.13 2.78
CA PRO A 224 19.61 25.04 1.59
C PRO A 224 18.83 25.13 0.27
N ASP A 225 19.34 25.93 -0.67
CA ASP A 225 18.78 26.04 -2.03
C ASP A 225 18.94 24.77 -2.87
N SER A 226 19.84 23.87 -2.47
CA SER A 226 20.01 22.55 -3.08
C SER A 226 18.82 21.60 -2.84
N PHE A 227 17.91 21.95 -1.92
CA PHE A 227 16.73 21.14 -1.64
C PHE A 227 15.58 21.51 -2.58
N PRO A 228 14.70 20.57 -2.98
CA PRO A 228 13.54 20.88 -3.80
C PRO A 228 12.64 21.94 -3.17
N GLU A 229 12.04 22.84 -3.96
CA GLU A 229 11.20 23.94 -3.47
C GLU A 229 10.08 23.47 -2.52
N MET A 230 9.35 22.42 -2.89
CA MET A 230 8.31 21.83 -2.03
C MET A 230 8.82 21.31 -0.68
N VAL A 231 10.09 20.89 -0.62
CA VAL A 231 10.75 20.46 0.61
C VAL A 231 11.18 21.69 1.42
N ARG A 232 11.72 22.72 0.74
CA ARG A 232 12.13 23.97 1.39
C ARG A 232 10.97 24.63 2.11
N GLU A 233 9.81 24.77 1.48
CA GLU A 233 8.62 25.36 2.10
C GLU A 233 8.19 24.62 3.38
N GLN A 234 8.22 23.29 3.37
CA GLN A 234 7.92 22.50 4.57
C GLN A 234 8.97 22.67 5.67
N LEU A 235 10.24 22.86 5.32
CA LEU A 235 11.31 23.10 6.30
C LEU A 235 11.23 24.50 6.91
N ILE A 236 10.92 25.52 6.12
CA ILE A 236 10.70 26.89 6.63
C ILE A 236 9.52 26.89 7.60
N ALA A 237 8.40 26.29 7.22
CA ALA A 237 7.24 26.08 8.10
C ALA A 237 7.62 25.35 9.39
N PHE A 238 8.47 24.32 9.30
CA PHE A 238 8.95 23.59 10.47
C PHE A 238 9.82 24.46 11.38
N LEU A 239 10.78 25.22 10.84
CA LEU A 239 11.62 26.09 11.66
C LEU A 239 10.79 27.19 12.34
N SER A 240 9.75 27.69 11.67
CA SER A 240 8.78 28.62 12.27
C SER A 240 7.97 27.99 13.40
N PHE A 241 7.74 26.68 13.37
CA PHE A 241 7.12 25.98 14.50
C PHE A 241 8.11 25.84 15.67
N VAL A 242 9.38 25.54 15.37
CA VAL A 242 10.44 25.41 16.39
C VAL A 242 10.65 26.72 17.17
N THR A 243 10.53 27.90 16.53
CA THR A 243 10.66 29.18 17.25
C THR A 243 9.59 29.39 18.32
N MET A 244 8.37 28.84 18.12
CA MET A 244 7.29 28.93 19.10
C MET A 244 7.65 28.24 20.42
N ASN A 245 8.42 27.14 20.34
CA ASN A 245 8.90 26.38 21.50
C ASN A 245 7.77 25.98 22.49
N GLU A 246 6.60 25.67 21.97
CA GLU A 246 5.41 25.29 22.73
C GLU A 246 4.86 23.94 22.25
N ILE A 247 4.38 23.13 23.20
CA ILE A 247 3.62 21.91 22.86
C ILE A 247 2.17 22.36 22.62
N PRO A 248 1.60 22.09 21.44
CA PRO A 248 0.23 22.48 21.12
C PRO A 248 -0.79 21.92 22.14
N ASP A 249 -1.69 22.76 22.64
CA ASP A 249 -2.82 22.34 23.51
C ASP A 249 -3.97 21.75 22.69
N ILE A 250 -3.65 20.75 21.87
CA ILE A 250 -4.62 19.99 21.08
C ILE A 250 -4.43 18.49 21.31
N ASP A 251 -5.46 17.71 20.98
CA ASP A 251 -5.35 16.26 21.05
C ASP A 251 -4.28 15.77 20.06
N PRO A 252 -3.39 14.81 20.44
CA PRO A 252 -2.33 14.38 19.56
C PRO A 252 -2.83 13.70 18.28
N VAL A 253 -4.01 13.08 18.30
CA VAL A 253 -4.62 12.50 17.10
C VAL A 253 -5.06 13.61 16.16
N ASP A 254 -5.77 14.62 16.68
CA ASP A 254 -6.23 15.75 15.87
C ASP A 254 -5.02 16.52 15.26
N LEU A 255 -3.92 16.67 16.00
CA LEU A 255 -2.65 17.20 15.50
C LEU A 255 -2.08 16.33 14.36
N ASN A 256 -2.05 15.00 14.54
CA ASN A 256 -1.48 14.08 13.55
C ASN A 256 -2.26 14.16 12.23
N PHE A 257 -3.59 14.18 12.31
CA PHE A 257 -4.49 14.31 11.16
C PHE A 257 -4.34 15.65 10.44
N GLY A 258 -4.22 16.76 11.17
CA GLY A 258 -4.04 18.10 10.59
C GLY A 258 -2.75 18.27 9.78
N LEU A 259 -1.79 17.36 9.93
CA LEU A 259 -0.48 17.41 9.26
C LEU A 259 -0.30 16.34 8.16
N LEU A 260 -1.32 15.54 7.86
CA LEU A 260 -1.23 14.46 6.85
C LEU A 260 -0.91 14.96 5.45
N SER A 261 -1.39 16.16 5.08
CA SER A 261 -1.16 16.75 3.75
C SER A 261 0.27 17.27 3.52
N VAL A 262 1.11 17.28 4.56
CA VAL A 262 2.47 17.85 4.58
C VAL A 262 3.42 16.89 5.31
N PRO A 263 3.77 15.74 4.70
CA PRO A 263 4.33 14.59 5.42
C PRO A 263 5.71 14.85 6.04
N LEU A 264 6.57 15.66 5.40
CA LEU A 264 7.88 16.00 5.98
C LEU A 264 7.71 16.92 7.19
N LEU A 265 6.91 17.98 7.06
CA LEU A 265 6.57 18.89 8.16
C LEU A 265 5.97 18.12 9.34
N GLY A 266 4.95 17.30 9.08
CA GLY A 266 4.29 16.48 10.09
C GLY A 266 5.27 15.57 10.83
N SER A 267 6.16 14.91 10.11
CA SER A 267 7.13 13.98 10.72
C SER A 267 8.17 14.70 11.59
N LEU A 268 8.64 15.87 11.17
CA LEU A 268 9.55 16.70 11.95
C LEU A 268 8.88 17.30 13.19
N ILE A 269 7.65 17.82 13.07
CA ILE A 269 6.86 18.33 14.21
C ILE A 269 6.63 17.21 15.24
N ARG A 270 6.20 16.02 14.81
CA ARG A 270 6.04 14.86 15.70
C ARG A 270 7.35 14.52 16.43
N GLY A 271 8.47 14.50 15.72
CA GLY A 271 9.80 14.29 16.30
C GLY A 271 10.18 15.34 17.34
N HIS A 272 10.00 16.61 17.00
CA HIS A 272 10.32 17.75 17.84
C HIS A 272 9.48 17.79 19.12
N ILE A 273 8.17 17.56 19.03
CA ILE A 273 7.28 17.51 20.19
C ILE A 273 7.71 16.39 21.14
N ARG A 274 8.19 15.24 20.63
CA ARG A 274 8.73 14.19 21.49
C ARG A 274 9.92 14.68 22.31
N CYS A 275 10.83 15.46 21.70
CA CYS A 275 11.94 16.07 22.43
C CYS A 275 11.45 17.02 23.52
N MET A 276 10.50 17.91 23.20
CA MET A 276 9.92 18.87 24.16
C MET A 276 9.17 18.19 25.31
N VAL A 277 8.44 17.11 25.03
CA VAL A 277 7.69 16.36 26.04
C VAL A 277 8.64 15.68 27.02
N ASP A 278 9.73 15.09 26.52
CA ASP A 278 10.72 14.37 27.34
C ASP A 278 11.81 15.27 27.93
N GLY A 279 11.85 16.55 27.56
CA GLY A 279 12.85 17.50 28.04
C GLY A 279 14.28 17.17 27.56
N VAL A 280 14.40 16.52 26.40
CA VAL A 280 15.70 16.19 25.79
C VAL A 280 16.09 17.22 24.74
N VAL A 281 17.40 17.36 24.52
CA VAL A 281 17.93 18.24 23.47
C VAL A 281 17.44 17.74 22.11
N TRP A 282 16.78 18.62 21.35
CA TRP A 282 16.32 18.32 20.00
C TRP A 282 17.47 18.27 18.99
N PRO A 283 17.30 17.62 17.83
CA PRO A 283 18.32 17.59 16.80
C PRO A 283 18.75 19.01 16.36
N PRO A 284 20.04 19.25 16.06
CA PRO A 284 20.50 20.54 15.56
C PRO A 284 20.11 20.70 14.08
N TYR A 285 18.84 21.01 13.83
CA TYR A 285 18.21 20.91 12.50
C TYR A 285 18.97 21.67 11.42
N VAL A 286 19.32 22.93 11.66
CA VAL A 286 20.01 23.78 10.67
C VAL A 286 21.42 23.26 10.36
N LYS A 287 22.13 22.76 11.36
CA LYS A 287 23.42 22.08 11.18
C LYS A 287 23.28 20.83 10.32
N LEU A 288 22.29 19.99 10.60
CA LEU A 288 22.06 18.78 9.83
C LEU A 288 21.68 19.09 8.37
N MET A 289 20.86 20.12 8.14
CA MET A 289 20.54 20.59 6.79
C MET A 289 21.79 21.08 6.04
N ALA A 290 22.62 21.90 6.69
CA ALA A 290 23.85 22.43 6.11
C ALA A 290 24.87 21.31 5.78
N LEU A 291 25.05 20.34 6.68
CA LEU A 291 25.93 19.19 6.45
C LEU A 291 25.40 18.30 5.32
N ALA A 292 24.09 18.06 5.26
CA ALA A 292 23.48 17.27 4.20
C ALA A 292 23.67 17.93 2.83
N ALA A 293 23.41 19.23 2.72
CA ALA A 293 23.58 19.99 1.49
C ALA A 293 25.02 19.99 0.97
N ARG A 294 26.01 19.89 1.86
CA ARG A 294 27.44 19.81 1.51
C ARG A 294 27.93 18.38 1.26
N GLY A 295 27.08 17.36 1.38
CA GLY A 295 27.50 15.95 1.30
C GLY A 295 28.41 15.51 2.45
N GLN A 296 28.38 16.23 3.58
CA GLN A 296 29.24 15.98 4.74
C GLN A 296 28.50 15.28 5.90
N LEU A 297 27.20 15.04 5.73
CA LEU A 297 26.41 14.32 6.72
C LEU A 297 26.70 12.82 6.62
N GLY A 298 27.15 12.21 7.72
CA GLY A 298 27.44 10.78 7.75
C GLY A 298 26.21 9.92 7.47
N ALA A 299 26.43 8.69 7.00
CA ALA A 299 25.34 7.75 6.70
C ALA A 299 24.50 7.42 7.95
N PRO A 300 23.19 7.20 7.80
CA PRO A 300 22.34 6.73 8.89
C PRO A 300 22.80 5.37 9.42
N LYS A 301 22.52 5.10 10.70
CA LYS A 301 22.72 3.79 11.35
C LYS A 301 21.90 2.70 10.66
N ARG A 302 20.71 3.05 10.19
CA ARG A 302 19.87 2.19 9.36
C ARG A 302 20.43 2.15 7.94
N ALA A 303 20.54 0.98 7.31
CA ALA A 303 20.90 0.97 5.90
C ALA A 303 19.76 1.58 5.07
N VAL A 304 20.10 2.67 4.39
CA VAL A 304 19.30 3.25 3.32
C VAL A 304 19.83 2.74 1.99
N SER A 305 18.96 2.62 0.98
CA SER A 305 19.40 2.28 -0.37
C SER A 305 20.43 3.29 -0.86
N ASP A 306 21.36 2.86 -1.73
CA ASP A 306 22.42 3.73 -2.22
C ASP A 306 21.84 4.98 -2.92
N ASP A 307 20.73 4.83 -3.66
CA ASP A 307 19.99 5.94 -4.28
C ASP A 307 19.53 7.02 -3.29
N LEU A 308 19.31 6.67 -2.01
CA LEU A 308 18.89 7.61 -0.97
C LEU A 308 20.06 8.37 -0.35
N LYS A 309 21.28 7.81 -0.43
CA LYS A 309 22.49 8.49 0.08
C LYS A 309 22.79 9.75 -0.72
N ASP A 310 22.43 9.74 -2.00
CA ASP A 310 22.66 10.84 -2.93
C ASP A 310 21.56 11.91 -2.92
N ILE A 311 20.54 11.78 -2.06
CA ILE A 311 19.44 12.75 -1.92
C ILE A 311 19.58 13.51 -0.57
N PRO A 312 20.17 14.72 -0.56
CA PRO A 312 20.55 15.42 0.67
C PRO A 312 19.42 15.60 1.69
N TRP A 313 18.23 16.03 1.25
CA TRP A 313 17.13 16.31 2.17
C TRP A 313 16.56 15.03 2.82
N MET A 314 16.63 13.88 2.14
CA MET A 314 16.22 12.59 2.70
C MET A 314 17.23 12.12 3.74
N LEU A 315 18.52 12.33 3.48
CA LEU A 315 19.58 12.03 4.44
C LEU A 315 19.44 12.87 5.72
N PHE A 316 19.13 14.17 5.58
CA PHE A 316 18.78 15.04 6.70
C PHE A 316 17.63 14.46 7.53
N TRP A 317 16.51 14.09 6.88
CA TRP A 317 15.35 13.55 7.56
C TRP A 317 15.68 12.28 8.36
N GLN A 318 16.38 11.33 7.74
CA GLN A 318 16.78 10.08 8.40
C GLN A 318 17.66 10.33 9.62
N LYS A 319 18.58 11.31 9.55
CA LYS A 319 19.41 11.69 10.69
C LYS A 319 18.66 12.37 11.82
N CYS A 320 17.67 13.20 11.52
CA CYS A 320 16.76 13.70 12.55
C CYS A 320 16.00 12.56 13.22
N ALA A 321 15.49 11.60 12.44
CA ALA A 321 14.74 10.45 12.96
C ALA A 321 15.54 9.62 13.98
N GLU A 322 16.84 9.43 13.77
CA GLU A 322 17.75 8.73 14.70
C GLU A 322 17.90 9.40 16.07
N LEU A 323 17.71 10.72 16.11
CA LEU A 323 17.93 11.54 17.29
C LEU A 323 16.64 11.80 18.07
N PHE A 324 15.47 11.47 17.52
CA PHE A 324 14.20 11.62 18.22
C PHE A 324 13.99 10.55 19.30
N PRO A 325 13.32 10.87 20.41
CA PRO A 325 12.95 9.88 21.43
C PRO A 325 12.11 8.73 20.85
N ASN A 326 12.47 7.49 21.21
CA ASN A 326 11.69 6.31 20.87
C ASN A 326 10.63 6.02 21.94
N TRP A 327 9.35 6.15 21.57
CA TRP A 327 8.20 5.92 22.45
C TRP A 327 7.47 4.60 22.17
N LEU A 328 8.03 3.73 21.32
CA LEU A 328 7.40 2.48 20.86
C LEU A 328 6.95 1.58 22.03
N TYR A 329 7.72 1.56 23.12
CA TYR A 329 7.38 0.81 24.34
C TYR A 329 5.97 1.10 24.87
N TYR A 330 5.50 2.35 24.80
CA TYR A 330 4.14 2.67 25.28
C TYR A 330 3.07 1.99 24.43
N SER A 331 3.24 1.97 23.11
CA SER A 331 2.32 1.31 22.18
C SER A 331 2.40 -0.21 22.33
N ILE A 332 3.59 -0.79 22.46
CA ILE A 332 3.80 -2.22 22.75
C ILE A 332 3.10 -2.64 24.04
N LYS A 333 3.27 -1.84 25.11
CA LYS A 333 2.62 -2.13 26.39
C LYS A 333 1.10 -2.16 26.25
N SER A 334 0.52 -1.16 25.59
CA SER A 334 -0.92 -1.14 25.35
C SER A 334 -1.40 -2.28 24.45
N ALA A 335 -0.63 -2.68 23.45
CA ALA A 335 -0.94 -3.83 22.60
C ALA A 335 -0.98 -5.13 23.41
N ASN A 336 0.03 -5.39 24.24
CA ASN A 336 0.09 -6.56 25.11
C ASN A 336 -1.08 -6.60 26.11
N GLU A 337 -1.35 -5.47 26.78
CA GLU A 337 -2.48 -5.35 27.70
C GLU A 337 -3.81 -5.70 27.00
N LEU A 338 -4.04 -5.21 25.77
CA LEU A 338 -5.27 -5.55 25.05
C LEU A 338 -5.30 -7.01 24.58
N ASN A 339 -4.19 -7.55 24.07
CA ASN A 339 -4.08 -8.94 23.63
C ASN A 339 -4.35 -9.93 24.79
N GLU A 340 -3.98 -9.59 26.02
CA GLU A 340 -4.24 -10.44 27.21
C GLU A 340 -5.72 -10.41 27.66
N THR A 341 -6.45 -9.32 27.40
CA THR A 341 -7.81 -9.14 27.94
C THR A 341 -8.90 -9.92 27.20
N ASN A 342 -8.62 -10.46 26.00
CA ASN A 342 -9.62 -11.06 25.09
C ASN A 342 -10.83 -10.16 24.79
N ARG A 343 -10.72 -8.84 25.00
CA ARG A 343 -11.79 -7.87 24.74
C ARG A 343 -11.57 -7.17 23.42
N ILE A 344 -12.67 -6.90 22.72
CA ILE A 344 -12.66 -6.12 21.48
C ILE A 344 -12.73 -4.63 21.83
N PHE A 345 -11.73 -3.90 21.38
CA PHE A 345 -11.52 -2.49 21.57
C PHE A 345 -11.35 -1.81 20.21
N VAL A 346 -12.16 -0.78 19.95
CA VAL A 346 -12.28 -0.11 18.65
C VAL A 346 -12.18 1.39 18.91
N GLY A 347 -10.96 1.84 19.17
CA GLY A 347 -10.58 3.20 19.60
C GLY A 347 -9.23 3.19 20.30
N LEU A 348 -8.70 4.34 20.75
CA LEU A 348 -7.44 4.37 21.49
C LEU A 348 -7.65 4.07 22.99
N PRO A 349 -6.77 3.28 23.64
CA PRO A 349 -6.92 2.96 25.07
C PRO A 349 -6.93 4.19 25.97
N ILE A 350 -6.19 5.23 25.58
CA ILE A 350 -6.17 6.52 26.26
C ILE A 350 -7.13 7.46 25.56
N THR A 351 -8.19 7.88 26.26
CA THR A 351 -9.21 8.79 25.74
C THR A 351 -8.70 10.23 25.60
N LYS A 352 -9.35 11.03 24.74
CA LYS A 352 -9.14 12.48 24.62
C LYS A 352 -9.20 13.19 25.98
N SER A 353 -10.20 12.85 26.79
CA SER A 353 -10.41 13.44 28.12
C SER A 353 -9.28 13.11 29.12
N ALA A 354 -8.70 11.90 29.03
CA ALA A 354 -7.57 11.53 29.86
C ALA A 354 -6.28 12.25 29.41
N ALA A 355 -6.06 12.36 28.10
CA ALA A 355 -4.93 13.07 27.53
C ALA A 355 -4.91 14.56 27.91
N LYS A 356 -6.08 15.24 27.88
CA LYS A 356 -6.20 16.65 28.27
C LYS A 356 -5.83 16.92 29.74
N ARG A 357 -6.00 15.93 30.62
CA ARG A 357 -5.76 16.09 32.07
C ARG A 357 -4.33 15.78 32.49
N ASN A 358 -3.54 15.09 31.66
CA ASN A 358 -2.26 14.53 32.08
C ASN A 358 -1.28 14.41 30.91
N LYS A 359 -0.11 15.07 31.02
CA LYS A 359 0.97 15.01 30.02
C LYS A 359 1.47 13.58 29.73
N ILE A 360 1.46 12.69 30.73
CA ILE A 360 1.82 11.27 30.54
C ILE A 360 0.76 10.53 29.70
N ALA A 361 -0.53 10.82 29.93
CA ALA A 361 -1.61 10.24 29.13
C ALA A 361 -1.56 10.80 27.70
N TRP A 362 -1.32 12.10 27.55
CA TRP A 362 -1.10 12.74 26.25
C TRP A 362 0.06 12.07 25.49
N LYS A 363 1.21 11.87 26.15
CA LYS A 363 2.37 11.15 25.60
C LYS A 363 2.03 9.74 25.12
N LYS A 364 1.33 8.94 25.94
CA LYS A 364 0.93 7.58 25.58
C LYS A 364 -0.02 7.55 24.39
N ARG A 365 -0.99 8.45 24.37
CA ARG A 365 -1.95 8.60 23.27
C ARG A 365 -1.23 8.98 21.97
N PHE A 366 -0.28 9.90 22.05
CA PHE A 366 0.54 10.26 20.89
C PHE A 366 1.43 9.12 20.43
N ALA A 367 2.04 8.36 21.35
CA ALA A 367 2.80 7.16 21.01
C ALA A 367 1.94 6.14 20.22
N SER A 368 0.70 5.91 20.63
CA SER A 368 -0.21 5.02 19.90
C SER A 368 -0.51 5.49 18.48
N SER A 369 -0.65 6.81 18.30
CA SER A 369 -0.83 7.44 16.99
C SER A 369 0.40 7.28 16.08
N ILE A 370 1.59 7.67 16.55
CA ILE A 370 2.80 7.70 15.71
C ILE A 370 3.38 6.32 15.35
N TYR A 371 3.01 5.27 16.07
CA TYR A 371 3.48 3.89 15.83
C TYR A 371 2.35 2.97 15.31
N ASP A 372 1.39 3.54 14.58
CA ASP A 372 0.27 2.86 13.92
C ASP A 372 -0.37 1.79 14.80
N PHE A 373 -0.80 2.18 16.01
CA PHE A 373 -1.42 1.22 16.91
C PHE A 373 -2.77 0.77 16.34
N ARG A 374 -2.87 -0.52 16.01
CA ARG A 374 -3.95 -1.04 15.18
C ARG A 374 -4.49 -2.38 15.67
N ILE A 375 -5.75 -2.65 15.32
CA ILE A 375 -6.34 -3.98 15.41
C ILE A 375 -6.21 -4.67 14.05
N LEU A 376 -5.77 -5.93 14.06
CA LEU A 376 -5.62 -6.77 12.89
C LEU A 376 -6.41 -8.07 13.08
N GLY A 377 -7.18 -8.47 12.06
CA GLY A 377 -7.85 -9.75 12.02
C GLY A 377 -7.15 -10.77 11.12
N ARG A 378 -7.02 -11.99 11.62
CA ARG A 378 -6.63 -13.18 10.87
C ARG A 378 -7.88 -13.96 10.51
N VAL A 379 -8.27 -13.88 9.24
CA VAL A 379 -9.43 -14.60 8.73
C VAL A 379 -9.12 -16.09 8.56
N ASN A 380 -9.98 -16.94 9.12
CA ASN A 380 -9.99 -18.36 8.86
C ASN A 380 -10.64 -18.61 7.48
N THR A 381 -9.84 -18.58 6.42
CA THR A 381 -10.36 -18.73 5.06
C THR A 381 -11.12 -20.06 4.87
N LYS A 382 -10.72 -21.12 5.58
CA LYS A 382 -11.34 -22.44 5.47
C LYS A 382 -12.78 -22.46 5.99
N SER A 383 -13.10 -21.74 7.06
CA SER A 383 -14.49 -21.65 7.54
C SER A 383 -15.39 -20.92 6.54
N LEU A 384 -14.82 -20.14 5.64
CA LEU A 384 -15.53 -19.47 4.55
C LEU A 384 -15.55 -20.29 3.24
N GLY A 385 -14.90 -21.46 3.17
CA GLY A 385 -14.77 -22.21 1.91
C GLY A 385 -13.72 -21.66 0.94
N LEU A 386 -12.88 -20.74 1.43
CA LEU A 386 -11.76 -20.12 0.72
C LEU A 386 -10.43 -20.80 1.07
N THR A 387 -9.47 -20.72 0.14
CA THR A 387 -8.10 -21.19 0.31
C THR A 387 -7.11 -20.13 -0.17
N GLU A 388 -5.93 -20.12 0.43
CA GLU A 388 -4.83 -19.26 -0.02
C GLU A 388 -3.96 -20.01 -1.03
N LEU A 389 -3.64 -19.34 -2.14
CA LEU A 389 -2.65 -19.78 -3.12
C LEU A 389 -1.47 -18.81 -3.10
N VAL A 390 -0.26 -19.34 -3.20
CA VAL A 390 0.95 -18.52 -3.33
C VAL A 390 1.64 -18.85 -4.64
N TYR A 391 1.74 -17.86 -5.53
CA TYR A 391 2.57 -17.96 -6.72
C TYR A 391 3.96 -17.40 -6.41
N LEU A 392 5.01 -18.17 -6.72
CA LEU A 392 6.40 -17.73 -6.66
C LEU A 392 7.02 -17.79 -8.07
N GLY A 393 7.23 -16.63 -8.69
CA GLY A 393 7.86 -16.57 -10.00
C GLY A 393 7.84 -15.17 -10.63
N ALA A 394 8.47 -15.02 -11.79
CA ALA A 394 8.64 -13.73 -12.46
C ALA A 394 7.57 -13.42 -13.53
N ALA A 395 6.71 -14.40 -13.85
CA ALA A 395 5.95 -14.38 -15.09
C ALA A 395 4.55 -13.79 -14.95
N TYR A 396 3.76 -14.26 -14.00
CA TYR A 396 2.34 -13.95 -13.98
C TYR A 396 2.04 -12.77 -13.08
N ARG A 397 2.45 -11.55 -13.47
CA ARG A 397 2.53 -10.39 -12.55
C ARG A 397 1.30 -9.47 -12.51
N TRP A 398 0.31 -9.69 -13.36
CA TRP A 398 -0.91 -8.88 -13.39
C TRP A 398 -1.73 -8.97 -12.10
N PRO A 399 -2.09 -7.82 -11.48
CA PRO A 399 -3.09 -7.80 -10.42
C PRO A 399 -4.42 -8.35 -10.92
N HIS A 400 -5.10 -9.13 -10.09
CA HIS A 400 -6.43 -9.69 -10.38
C HIS A 400 -7.27 -9.75 -9.09
N ARG A 401 -8.60 -9.91 -9.23
CA ARG A 401 -9.55 -9.79 -8.11
C ARG A 401 -9.32 -10.76 -6.95
N HIS A 402 -8.64 -11.88 -7.14
CA HIS A 402 -8.31 -12.78 -6.03
C HIS A 402 -7.01 -12.43 -5.30
N MET A 403 -6.22 -11.48 -5.82
CA MET A 403 -4.92 -11.13 -5.26
C MET A 403 -5.07 -10.37 -3.94
N LYS A 404 -4.51 -10.91 -2.87
CA LYS A 404 -4.41 -10.26 -1.55
C LYS A 404 -3.27 -9.26 -1.53
N PHE A 405 -2.08 -9.70 -1.95
CA PHE A 405 -0.92 -8.84 -2.12
C PHE A 405 0.10 -9.44 -3.09
N ILE A 406 0.98 -8.58 -3.60
CA ILE A 406 2.14 -8.95 -4.40
C ILE A 406 3.38 -8.26 -3.84
N THR A 407 4.49 -8.98 -3.83
CA THR A 407 5.78 -8.40 -3.47
C THR A 407 6.90 -8.90 -4.36
N ARG A 408 7.81 -7.98 -4.71
CA ARG A 408 9.03 -8.31 -5.44
C ARG A 408 10.11 -8.76 -4.46
N LEU A 409 10.77 -9.87 -4.76
CA LEU A 409 11.82 -10.45 -3.95
C LEU A 409 13.20 -10.21 -4.57
N GLY A 410 14.15 -9.74 -3.76
CA GLY A 410 15.52 -9.50 -4.18
C GLY A 410 15.71 -8.16 -4.91
N THR A 411 16.87 -8.02 -5.55
CA THR A 411 17.29 -6.81 -6.27
C THR A 411 16.60 -6.67 -7.64
N THR A 412 16.59 -5.44 -8.15
CA THR A 412 16.12 -5.05 -9.49
C THR A 412 17.01 -5.63 -10.59
N ILE A 413 16.83 -6.92 -10.86
CA ILE A 413 17.39 -7.58 -12.06
C ILE A 413 16.20 -7.95 -12.97
N GLU A 414 16.42 -7.90 -14.29
CA GLU A 414 15.49 -8.47 -15.27
C GLU A 414 15.12 -9.91 -14.83
N ASN A 415 13.81 -10.19 -14.68
CA ASN A 415 13.24 -11.43 -14.12
C ASN A 415 13.27 -11.61 -12.59
N SER A 416 13.19 -10.53 -11.81
CA SER A 416 12.98 -10.63 -10.35
C SER A 416 11.79 -11.53 -9.98
N GLN A 417 12.00 -12.40 -8.98
CA GLN A 417 10.93 -13.28 -8.50
C GLN A 417 9.89 -12.48 -7.72
N HIS A 418 8.62 -12.73 -8.00
CA HIS A 418 7.51 -12.16 -7.26
C HIS A 418 6.85 -13.24 -6.41
N LEU A 419 6.41 -12.83 -5.23
CA LEU A 419 5.54 -13.61 -4.36
C LEU A 419 4.16 -12.95 -4.41
N GLN A 420 3.17 -13.72 -4.86
CA GLN A 420 1.78 -13.28 -4.92
C GLN A 420 0.94 -14.18 -4.04
N VAL A 421 0.16 -13.58 -3.15
CA VAL A 421 -0.80 -14.32 -2.32
C VAL A 421 -2.19 -14.03 -2.83
N MET A 422 -2.96 -15.08 -3.07
CA MET A 422 -4.32 -15.02 -3.59
C MET A 422 -5.26 -15.72 -2.63
N THR A 423 -6.47 -15.20 -2.48
CA THR A 423 -7.57 -15.85 -1.76
C THR A 423 -8.65 -16.25 -2.76
N VAL A 424 -8.90 -17.55 -2.89
CA VAL A 424 -9.78 -18.11 -3.92
C VAL A 424 -10.73 -19.16 -3.35
N PRO A 425 -11.90 -19.41 -3.98
CA PRO A 425 -12.68 -20.61 -3.71
C PRO A 425 -11.90 -21.88 -4.06
N SER A 426 -12.22 -22.99 -3.39
CA SER A 426 -11.55 -24.29 -3.63
C SER A 426 -11.67 -24.76 -5.09
N THR A 427 -12.81 -24.51 -5.74
CA THR A 427 -13.05 -24.85 -7.16
C THR A 427 -12.14 -24.08 -8.12
N ALA A 428 -11.96 -22.78 -7.88
CA ALA A 428 -11.06 -21.93 -8.62
C ALA A 428 -9.58 -22.32 -8.38
N ALA A 429 -9.25 -22.74 -7.16
CA ALA A 429 -7.89 -23.14 -6.80
C ALA A 429 -7.37 -24.29 -7.66
N GLU A 430 -8.19 -25.34 -7.87
CA GLU A 430 -7.81 -26.48 -8.71
C GLU A 430 -7.55 -26.06 -10.16
N ARG A 431 -8.38 -25.16 -10.71
CA ARG A 431 -8.22 -24.65 -12.09
C ARG A 431 -6.93 -23.87 -12.24
N ILE A 432 -6.58 -23.04 -11.25
CA ILE A 432 -5.32 -22.27 -11.24
C ILE A 432 -4.12 -23.21 -11.19
N ILE A 433 -4.09 -24.14 -10.24
CA ILE A 433 -2.95 -25.06 -10.03
C ILE A 433 -2.66 -25.89 -11.28
N ARG A 434 -3.70 -26.33 -12.01
CA ARG A 434 -3.54 -27.09 -13.27
C ARG A 434 -2.89 -26.28 -14.39
N VAL A 435 -3.04 -24.96 -14.38
CA VAL A 435 -2.62 -24.10 -15.50
C VAL A 435 -1.31 -23.38 -15.21
N LEU A 436 -1.04 -23.07 -13.94
CA LEU A 436 0.16 -22.33 -13.56
C LEU A 436 1.21 -23.17 -12.83
N PRO A 437 2.44 -23.26 -13.39
CA PRO A 437 3.55 -23.82 -12.65
C PRO A 437 3.97 -22.87 -11.51
N GLY A 438 4.44 -23.43 -10.40
CA GLY A 438 4.98 -22.66 -9.27
C GLY A 438 3.92 -22.05 -8.35
N VAL A 439 2.65 -22.46 -8.47
CA VAL A 439 1.60 -22.14 -7.50
C VAL A 439 1.60 -23.18 -6.38
N ILE A 440 1.66 -22.69 -5.15
CA ILE A 440 1.63 -23.48 -3.92
C ILE A 440 0.26 -23.28 -3.27
N LYS A 441 -0.47 -24.37 -3.06
CA LYS A 441 -1.70 -24.33 -2.26
C LYS A 441 -1.33 -24.33 -0.78
N ILE A 442 -1.76 -23.29 -0.06
CA ILE A 442 -1.46 -23.12 1.36
C ILE A 442 -2.47 -23.90 2.18
N GLY A 443 -1.97 -24.93 2.85
CA GLY A 443 -2.77 -25.72 3.78
C GLY A 443 -2.89 -25.06 5.14
N ARG A 444 -1.89 -24.25 5.51
CA ARG A 444 -1.85 -23.58 6.81
C ARG A 444 -1.13 -22.24 6.72
N SER A 445 -1.78 -21.20 7.21
CA SER A 445 -1.26 -19.83 7.26
C SER A 445 -1.34 -19.35 8.70
N VAL A 446 -0.20 -18.97 9.28
CA VAL A 446 -0.06 -18.63 10.69
C VAL A 446 0.70 -17.35 10.82
N ARG A 447 0.15 -16.41 11.58
CA ARG A 447 0.83 -15.17 11.96
C ARG A 447 1.05 -15.13 13.47
N MET A 448 2.20 -14.60 13.89
CA MET A 448 2.55 -14.34 15.29
C MET A 448 3.27 -13.00 15.42
N SER A 449 3.02 -12.29 16.52
CA SER A 449 3.64 -11.02 16.87
C SER A 449 4.18 -11.13 18.30
N ASN A 450 5.50 -11.01 18.47
CA ASN A 450 6.20 -11.17 19.74
C ASN A 450 6.70 -9.80 20.21
N LEU A 451 5.76 -8.98 20.68
CA LEU A 451 6.05 -7.60 21.08
C LEU A 451 6.91 -7.54 22.36
N ASP A 452 6.92 -8.60 23.14
CA ASP A 452 7.77 -8.81 24.32
C ASP A 452 9.27 -8.90 23.99
N MET A 453 9.63 -9.11 22.71
CA MET A 453 11.03 -9.08 22.27
C MET A 453 11.65 -7.67 22.24
N PHE A 454 10.86 -6.61 22.38
CA PHE A 454 11.37 -5.25 22.44
C PHE A 454 11.91 -4.92 23.83
N ASP A 455 13.21 -4.63 23.93
CA ASP A 455 13.82 -4.19 25.18
C ASP A 455 13.69 -2.68 25.34
N ASN A 456 12.94 -2.29 26.36
CA ASN A 456 12.73 -0.88 26.71
C ASN A 456 14.01 -0.17 27.18
N SER A 457 14.98 -0.90 27.71
CA SER A 457 16.22 -0.32 28.26
C SER A 457 17.17 0.07 27.13
N SER A 458 17.41 -0.85 26.18
CA SER A 458 18.22 -0.60 24.98
C SER A 458 17.45 0.09 23.85
N LYS A 459 16.12 0.23 23.96
CA LYS A 459 15.22 0.78 22.92
C LYS A 459 15.37 0.04 21.59
N SER A 460 15.55 -1.28 21.65
CA SER A 460 15.85 -2.11 20.49
C SER A 460 15.19 -3.48 20.57
N TRP A 461 15.09 -4.17 19.43
CA TRP A 461 14.53 -5.53 19.36
C TRP A 461 15.62 -6.57 19.64
N GLY A 462 15.44 -7.33 20.73
CA GLY A 462 16.36 -8.40 21.13
C GLY A 462 16.07 -9.71 20.40
N VAL A 463 16.41 -9.79 19.10
CA VAL A 463 16.12 -10.96 18.26
C VAL A 463 17.27 -11.97 18.31
N PRO A 464 17.10 -13.17 18.90
CA PRO A 464 18.15 -14.17 18.95
C PRO A 464 18.16 -14.98 17.64
N ALA A 465 19.15 -14.75 16.78
CA ALA A 465 19.30 -15.49 15.51
C ALA A 465 19.59 -16.99 15.74
N LYS A 466 20.38 -17.31 16.78
CA LYS A 466 20.88 -18.67 17.04
C LYS A 466 19.79 -19.74 17.17
N PRO A 467 18.70 -19.56 17.97
CA PRO A 467 17.58 -20.50 18.00
C PRO A 467 16.96 -20.81 16.63
N ILE A 468 16.90 -19.81 15.73
CA ILE A 468 16.38 -20.00 14.37
C ILE A 468 17.35 -20.84 13.55
N ILE A 469 18.64 -20.51 13.57
CA ILE A 469 19.67 -21.22 12.81
C ILE A 469 19.81 -22.67 13.31
N ASP A 470 19.81 -22.88 14.63
CA ASP A 470 19.93 -24.22 15.24
C ASP A 470 18.66 -25.09 15.05
N SER A 471 17.54 -24.50 14.64
CA SER A 471 16.30 -25.24 14.36
C SER A 471 16.38 -26.12 13.10
N ILE A 472 17.29 -25.82 12.16
CA ILE A 472 17.47 -26.59 10.92
C ILE A 472 17.81 -28.06 11.22
N GLY A 473 18.59 -28.32 12.28
CA GLY A 473 18.97 -29.66 12.70
C GLY A 473 17.96 -30.35 13.62
N ARG A 474 16.81 -29.75 13.89
CA ARG A 474 15.82 -30.26 14.85
C ARG A 474 14.53 -30.65 14.14
N THR A 475 13.94 -31.75 14.58
CA THR A 475 12.61 -32.17 14.12
C THR A 475 11.52 -31.57 15.02
N SER A 476 10.34 -31.35 14.46
CA SER A 476 9.17 -30.93 15.24
C SER A 476 7.89 -31.56 14.72
N SER A 477 7.04 -31.99 15.64
CA SER A 477 5.77 -32.62 15.33
C SER A 477 4.71 -31.60 14.92
N GLU A 478 3.72 -32.04 14.14
CA GLU A 478 2.56 -31.21 13.80
C GLU A 478 1.79 -30.77 15.05
N ARG A 479 1.69 -31.63 16.07
CA ARG A 479 1.06 -31.29 17.35
C ARG A 479 1.69 -30.05 17.99
N LYS A 480 3.02 -29.91 17.94
CA LYS A 480 3.72 -28.75 18.50
C LYS A 480 3.39 -27.47 17.74
N LEU A 481 3.32 -27.53 16.40
CA LEU A 481 2.87 -26.41 15.58
C LEU A 481 1.43 -26.05 15.91
N LEU A 482 0.53 -27.04 16.02
CA LEU A 482 -0.88 -26.84 16.38
C LEU A 482 -1.09 -26.23 17.76
N GLN A 483 -0.29 -26.64 18.75
CA GLN A 483 -0.32 -26.07 20.09
C GLN A 483 0.09 -24.60 20.10
N LEU A 484 1.07 -24.23 19.28
CA LEU A 484 1.54 -22.84 19.19
C LEU A 484 0.47 -21.90 18.61
N VAL A 485 -0.29 -22.37 17.62
CA VAL A 485 -1.11 -21.50 16.76
C VAL A 485 -2.61 -21.54 17.09
N GLY A 486 -2.96 -22.35 18.08
CA GLY A 486 -4.33 -22.75 18.37
C GLY A 486 -4.83 -23.78 17.36
N SER A 487 -5.49 -24.83 17.84
CA SER A 487 -6.26 -25.71 16.96
C SER A 487 -7.49 -24.94 16.48
N GLN A 488 -7.41 -24.36 15.27
CA GLN A 488 -8.58 -23.87 14.55
C GLN A 488 -9.50 -25.07 14.32
N LYS A 489 -10.48 -25.26 15.22
CA LYS A 489 -11.59 -26.17 14.96
C LYS A 489 -12.31 -25.56 13.76
N ILE A 490 -12.31 -26.27 12.64
CA ILE A 490 -13.13 -25.92 11.49
C ILE A 490 -14.57 -26.15 11.95
N ALA A 491 -15.20 -25.11 12.51
CA ALA A 491 -16.65 -25.01 12.45
C ALA A 491 -17.02 -25.07 10.96
N GLY A 492 -18.07 -25.81 10.60
CA GLY A 492 -18.47 -26.02 9.21
C GLY A 492 -18.58 -24.73 8.41
N LEU A 493 -18.72 -24.84 7.08
CA LEU A 493 -18.80 -23.70 6.18
C LEU A 493 -19.82 -22.66 6.66
N GLN A 494 -19.41 -21.41 6.75
CA GLN A 494 -20.22 -20.30 7.22
C GLN A 494 -20.39 -19.27 6.11
N SER A 495 -21.62 -18.82 5.91
CA SER A 495 -21.91 -17.67 5.06
C SER A 495 -21.61 -16.37 5.80
N ILE A 496 -21.30 -15.33 5.02
CA ILE A 496 -21.14 -13.98 5.54
C ILE A 496 -22.01 -12.98 4.76
N THR A 497 -22.35 -11.88 5.40
CA THR A 497 -23.07 -10.75 4.78
C THR A 497 -22.10 -9.78 4.09
N THR A 498 -22.62 -8.90 3.23
CA THR A 498 -21.83 -7.80 2.64
C THR A 498 -21.19 -6.89 3.69
N GLN A 499 -21.91 -6.65 4.79
CA GLN A 499 -21.39 -5.86 5.90
C GLN A 499 -20.24 -6.58 6.63
N GLU A 500 -20.36 -7.89 6.83
CA GLU A 500 -19.29 -8.70 7.40
C GLU A 500 -18.07 -8.75 6.47
N ALA A 501 -18.27 -8.88 5.16
CA ALA A 501 -17.19 -8.81 4.19
C ALA A 501 -16.43 -7.47 4.27
N LYS A 502 -17.15 -6.36 4.43
CA LYS A 502 -16.57 -5.02 4.64
C LYS A 502 -15.73 -4.94 5.92
N VAL A 503 -16.22 -5.52 7.01
CA VAL A 503 -15.45 -5.59 8.28
C VAL A 503 -14.23 -6.50 8.13
N LEU A 504 -14.33 -7.63 7.43
CA LEU A 504 -13.20 -8.53 7.17
C LEU A 504 -12.11 -7.86 6.32
N ASP A 505 -12.49 -7.05 5.34
CA ASP A 505 -11.55 -6.26 4.52
C ASP A 505 -10.72 -5.29 5.35
N LEU A 506 -11.40 -4.55 6.24
CA LEU A 506 -10.76 -3.63 7.17
C LEU A 506 -9.84 -4.36 8.16
N LEU A 507 -10.33 -5.42 8.78
CA LEU A 507 -9.54 -6.22 9.71
C LEU A 507 -8.31 -6.87 9.05
N THR A 508 -8.43 -7.34 7.82
CA THR A 508 -7.33 -7.97 7.08
C THR A 508 -6.26 -6.96 6.69
N THR A 509 -6.67 -5.74 6.36
CA THR A 509 -5.77 -4.61 6.11
C THR A 509 -5.09 -4.14 7.40
N GLY A 510 -5.83 -4.17 8.50
CA GLY A 510 -5.47 -3.57 9.79
C GLY A 510 -6.14 -2.21 9.94
N ILE A 511 -6.83 -2.02 11.06
CA ILE A 511 -7.56 -0.79 11.38
C ILE A 511 -6.73 -0.02 12.42
N ASN A 512 -6.20 1.13 12.03
CA ASN A 512 -5.55 2.03 12.99
C ASN A 512 -6.61 2.50 14.00
N LEU A 513 -6.31 2.37 15.28
CA LEU A 513 -7.28 2.65 16.32
C LEU A 513 -7.60 4.13 16.45
N GLU A 514 -6.68 5.00 16.02
CA GLU A 514 -6.93 6.45 15.94
C GLU A 514 -7.96 6.81 14.84
N ASP A 515 -7.96 6.07 13.72
CA ASP A 515 -8.88 6.31 12.61
C ASP A 515 -10.34 6.16 13.05
N MET A 516 -10.59 5.24 13.99
CA MET A 516 -11.92 4.96 14.54
C MET A 516 -12.46 6.08 15.43
N GLU A 517 -11.63 7.06 15.79
CA GLU A 517 -12.04 8.24 16.55
C GLU A 517 -12.35 9.45 15.66
N ILE A 518 -12.17 9.32 14.33
CA ILE A 518 -12.44 10.37 13.34
C ILE A 518 -13.71 10.03 12.55
N GLN A 519 -14.76 10.84 12.72
CA GLN A 519 -16.06 10.58 12.09
C GLN A 519 -15.98 10.53 10.56
N ASP A 520 -15.24 11.44 9.93
CA ASP A 520 -15.11 11.48 8.45
C ASP A 520 -14.53 10.18 7.88
N ILE A 521 -13.67 9.48 8.62
CA ILE A 521 -13.14 8.16 8.20
C ILE A 521 -14.23 7.10 8.30
N MET A 522 -14.98 7.11 9.40
CA MET A 522 -16.10 6.20 9.60
C MET A 522 -17.18 6.39 8.53
N ASP A 523 -17.45 7.64 8.14
CA ASP A 523 -18.38 8.01 7.08
C ASP A 523 -17.86 7.57 5.70
N TYR A 524 -16.57 7.76 5.40
CA TYR A 524 -15.95 7.25 4.17
C TYR A 524 -16.10 5.74 4.05
N PHE A 525 -15.91 5.01 5.16
CA PHE A 525 -16.14 3.58 5.19
C PHE A 525 -17.60 3.21 5.41
N GLU A 526 -18.55 4.15 5.45
CA GLU A 526 -19.98 3.92 5.73
C GLU A 526 -20.21 2.91 6.88
N LEU A 527 -19.47 3.08 7.97
CA LEU A 527 -19.53 2.21 9.15
C LEU A 527 -19.81 3.03 10.40
N ASP A 528 -20.56 2.44 11.32
CA ASP A 528 -20.70 2.94 12.67
C ASP A 528 -19.85 2.11 13.64
N ASN A 529 -19.26 2.77 14.64
CA ASN A 529 -18.37 2.12 15.60
C ASN A 529 -19.05 1.02 16.42
N LYS A 530 -20.33 1.19 16.78
CA LYS A 530 -21.08 0.15 17.50
C LYS A 530 -21.32 -1.04 16.59
N ILE A 531 -21.70 -0.78 15.34
CA ILE A 531 -21.92 -1.84 14.36
C ILE A 531 -20.63 -2.61 14.11
N LEU A 532 -19.53 -1.90 13.79
CA LEU A 532 -18.20 -2.48 13.61
C LEU A 532 -17.81 -3.39 14.79
N LYS A 533 -17.88 -2.87 16.02
CA LYS A 533 -17.55 -3.65 17.22
C LYS A 533 -18.44 -4.89 17.38
N SER A 534 -19.74 -4.76 17.10
CA SER A 534 -20.69 -5.87 17.20
C SER A 534 -20.42 -6.95 16.15
N THR A 535 -20.11 -6.56 14.92
CA THR A 535 -19.75 -7.46 13.81
C THR A 535 -18.43 -8.17 14.09
N ILE A 536 -17.38 -7.46 14.55
CA ILE A 536 -16.11 -8.09 14.96
C ILE A 536 -16.37 -9.14 16.04
N LYS A 537 -17.19 -8.81 17.05
CA LYS A 537 -17.51 -9.74 18.14
C LYS A 537 -18.19 -11.00 17.64
N ASP A 538 -19.17 -10.87 16.77
CA ASP A 538 -19.87 -12.00 16.18
C ASP A 538 -18.93 -12.88 15.31
N LEU A 539 -18.11 -12.27 14.45
CA LEU A 539 -17.13 -12.98 13.62
C LEU A 539 -16.10 -13.76 14.47
N VAL A 540 -15.65 -13.19 15.60
CA VAL A 540 -14.76 -13.86 16.56
C VAL A 540 -15.48 -15.02 17.25
N GLN A 541 -16.72 -14.83 17.72
CA GLN A 541 -17.51 -15.88 18.35
C GLN A 541 -17.78 -17.06 17.40
N ARG A 542 -17.94 -16.77 16.11
CA ARG A 542 -18.09 -17.75 15.04
C ARG A 542 -16.77 -18.41 14.59
N ASN A 543 -15.62 -18.02 15.15
CA ASN A 543 -14.28 -18.46 14.74
C ASN A 543 -13.98 -18.20 13.25
N ILE A 544 -14.56 -17.13 12.68
CA ILE A 544 -14.25 -16.65 11.33
C ILE A 544 -12.99 -15.80 11.36
N VAL A 545 -12.77 -15.03 12.42
CA VAL A 545 -11.60 -14.17 12.55
C VAL A 545 -10.99 -14.28 13.96
N ASP A 546 -9.67 -14.36 14.01
CA ASP A 546 -8.90 -14.15 15.24
C ASP A 546 -8.37 -12.71 15.24
N ILE A 547 -8.45 -11.99 16.36
CA ILE A 547 -7.97 -10.61 16.44
C ILE A 547 -6.66 -10.50 17.22
N SER A 548 -5.85 -9.53 16.85
CA SER A 548 -4.63 -9.16 17.56
C SER A 548 -4.43 -7.65 17.47
N TYR A 549 -3.83 -7.09 18.51
CA TYR A 549 -3.38 -5.70 18.53
C TYR A 549 -1.89 -5.64 18.26
N GLU A 550 -1.50 -4.80 17.32
CA GLU A 550 -0.13 -4.67 16.86
C GLU A 550 0.28 -3.20 16.77
N THR A 551 1.58 -2.96 16.72
CA THR A 551 2.18 -1.64 16.47
C THR A 551 3.24 -1.78 15.38
N PHE A 552 3.47 -0.69 14.66
CA PHE A 552 4.44 -0.63 13.58
C PHE A 552 5.74 0.03 14.06
N ASP A 553 6.87 -0.61 13.76
CA ASP A 553 8.19 -0.01 13.88
C ASP A 553 8.82 0.07 12.49
N ASP A 554 9.24 1.25 12.07
CA ASP A 554 9.86 1.48 10.77
C ASP A 554 11.31 0.96 10.73
N GLN A 555 11.95 0.72 11.88
CA GLN A 555 13.33 0.24 11.98
C GLN A 555 13.49 -1.23 11.58
N LEU A 556 12.42 -2.03 11.62
CA LEU A 556 12.45 -3.43 11.24
C LEU A 556 12.36 -3.60 9.71
N ILE A 557 13.25 -4.42 9.14
CA ILE A 557 13.21 -4.80 7.73
C ILE A 557 12.47 -6.12 7.53
N SER A 558 11.91 -6.31 6.34
CA SER A 558 11.24 -7.57 5.97
C SER A 558 12.24 -8.56 5.37
N LEU A 559 12.08 -9.84 5.71
CA LEU A 559 12.80 -10.97 5.14
C LEU A 559 11.79 -12.02 4.69
N ALA A 560 11.90 -12.47 3.45
CA ALA A 560 11.19 -13.63 2.94
C ALA A 560 12.12 -14.85 2.93
N THR A 561 11.76 -15.88 3.70
CA THR A 561 12.49 -17.15 3.77
C THR A 561 11.65 -18.24 3.12
N ILE A 562 12.11 -18.75 1.98
CA ILE A 562 11.46 -19.80 1.20
C ILE A 562 12.19 -21.11 1.47
N ILE A 563 11.46 -22.13 1.90
CA ILE A 563 12.00 -23.40 2.38
C ILE A 563 11.34 -24.55 1.62
N GLN A 564 12.13 -25.50 1.16
CA GLN A 564 11.66 -26.78 0.62
C GLN A 564 12.46 -27.93 1.23
N GLY A 565 11.78 -28.99 1.67
CA GLY A 565 12.42 -30.21 2.17
C GLY A 565 11.57 -31.02 3.13
N LYS A 566 12.20 -31.74 4.06
CA LYS A 566 11.52 -32.66 4.99
C LYS A 566 10.55 -31.93 5.93
N GLN A 567 9.34 -32.47 6.07
CA GLN A 567 8.24 -31.83 6.82
C GLN A 567 8.61 -31.49 8.28
N GLU A 568 9.26 -32.41 8.99
CA GLU A 568 9.57 -32.23 10.41
C GLU A 568 10.58 -31.13 10.68
N LEU A 569 11.57 -30.96 9.78
CA LEU A 569 12.57 -29.91 9.88
C LEU A 569 11.95 -28.55 9.52
N LEU A 570 11.14 -28.52 8.45
CA LEU A 570 10.42 -27.32 8.03
C LEU A 570 9.49 -26.80 9.13
N ARG A 571 8.75 -27.69 9.81
CA ARG A 571 7.94 -27.31 10.98
C ARG A 571 8.79 -26.73 12.10
N SER A 572 9.98 -27.28 12.34
CA SER A 572 10.88 -26.76 13.37
C SER A 572 11.34 -25.34 13.06
N ILE A 573 11.74 -25.10 11.81
CA ILE A 573 12.13 -23.77 11.33
C ILE A 573 10.96 -22.79 11.41
N ALA A 574 9.77 -23.18 10.93
CA ALA A 574 8.59 -22.33 11.00
C ALA A 574 8.24 -21.94 12.45
N ILE A 575 8.26 -22.89 13.39
CA ILE A 575 8.06 -22.62 14.82
C ILE A 575 9.14 -21.68 15.36
N ALA A 576 10.39 -21.87 14.97
CA ALA A 576 11.49 -21.02 15.43
C ALA A 576 11.33 -19.58 14.95
N PHE A 577 10.98 -19.35 13.68
CA PHE A 577 10.67 -18.01 13.18
C PHE A 577 9.46 -17.39 13.88
N LEU A 578 8.37 -18.15 14.05
CA LEU A 578 7.17 -17.67 14.72
C LEU A 578 7.44 -17.25 16.16
N ASN A 579 8.34 -17.92 16.89
CA ASN A 579 8.65 -17.61 18.30
C ASN A 579 9.78 -16.61 18.50
N ASN A 580 10.70 -16.46 17.54
CA ASN A 580 11.95 -15.72 17.73
C ASN A 580 12.08 -14.54 16.76
N THR A 581 10.98 -13.98 16.28
CA THR A 581 10.99 -12.74 15.49
C THR A 581 9.90 -11.78 15.97
N PRO A 582 10.12 -10.46 15.87
CA PRO A 582 9.12 -9.45 16.25
C PRO A 582 7.75 -9.67 15.62
N SER A 583 7.71 -10.00 14.33
CA SER A 583 6.50 -10.48 13.67
C SER A 583 6.85 -11.44 12.54
N SER A 584 6.02 -12.47 12.37
CA SER A 584 6.19 -13.49 11.33
C SER A 584 4.85 -13.98 10.81
N LEU A 585 4.80 -14.23 9.50
CA LEU A 585 3.76 -14.98 8.80
C LEU A 585 4.39 -16.23 8.19
N ALA A 586 3.93 -17.41 8.60
CA ALA A 586 4.31 -18.70 8.06
C ALA A 586 3.19 -19.28 7.19
N MET A 587 3.45 -19.49 5.91
CA MET A 587 2.56 -20.14 4.96
C MET A 587 3.14 -21.49 4.57
N LEU A 588 2.50 -22.58 4.99
CA LEU A 588 2.91 -23.94 4.70
C LEU A 588 1.93 -24.59 3.72
N ASN A 589 2.44 -25.38 2.77
CA ASN A 589 1.58 -26.10 1.83
C ASN A 589 0.83 -27.27 2.49
N ASP A 590 -0.15 -27.85 1.77
CA ASP A 590 -1.01 -28.95 2.29
C ASP A 590 -0.21 -30.15 2.81
N VAL A 591 0.92 -30.49 2.16
CA VAL A 591 1.79 -31.62 2.55
C VAL A 591 2.94 -31.20 3.48
N HIS A 592 3.05 -29.92 3.83
CA HIS A 592 4.09 -29.34 4.69
C HIS A 592 5.54 -29.61 4.25
N ASP A 593 5.83 -29.77 2.96
CA ASP A 593 7.18 -29.92 2.40
C ASP A 593 7.72 -28.62 1.76
N GLN A 594 6.89 -27.58 1.70
CA GLN A 594 7.24 -26.23 1.27
C GLN A 594 6.64 -25.19 2.22
N ALA A 595 7.44 -24.17 2.54
CA ALA A 595 7.03 -23.07 3.38
C ALA A 595 7.59 -21.74 2.90
N ILE A 596 6.82 -20.69 3.14
CA ILE A 596 7.20 -19.32 2.93
C ILE A 596 6.99 -18.58 4.25
N LEU A 597 8.07 -18.03 4.78
CA LEU A 597 8.07 -17.26 6.02
C LEU A 597 8.33 -15.80 5.66
N LEU A 598 7.43 -14.89 6.06
CA LEU A 598 7.60 -13.45 5.91
C LEU A 598 7.76 -12.86 7.31
N SER A 599 8.95 -12.38 7.63
CA SER A 599 9.31 -11.93 8.97
C SER A 599 9.78 -10.48 8.97
N ARG A 600 9.52 -9.74 10.05
CA ARG A 600 10.14 -8.43 10.28
C ARG A 600 11.14 -8.53 11.42
N LEU A 601 12.36 -8.06 11.19
CA LEU A 601 13.47 -8.18 12.13
C LEU A 601 14.52 -7.07 11.92
N PRO A 602 15.41 -6.84 12.91
CA PRO A 602 16.56 -5.96 12.73
C PRO A 602 17.44 -6.38 11.55
N GLU A 603 18.04 -5.40 10.89
CA GLU A 603 18.84 -5.63 9.69
C GLU A 603 20.06 -6.53 9.92
N SER A 604 20.75 -6.38 11.06
CA SER A 604 21.87 -7.26 11.44
C SER A 604 21.44 -8.71 11.54
N THR A 605 20.32 -8.98 12.24
CA THR A 605 19.78 -10.34 12.37
C THR A 605 19.33 -10.89 11.02
N ALA A 606 18.76 -10.07 10.15
CA ALA A 606 18.36 -10.51 8.81
C ALA A 606 19.56 -10.94 7.97
N TYR A 607 20.66 -10.19 8.06
CA TYR A 607 21.92 -10.54 7.43
C TYR A 607 22.45 -11.88 7.94
N ASP A 608 22.52 -12.07 9.26
CA ASP A 608 22.99 -13.31 9.88
C ASP A 608 22.17 -14.54 9.47
N LEU A 609 20.84 -14.39 9.40
CA LEU A 609 19.95 -15.45 8.93
C LEU A 609 20.12 -15.71 7.44
N ALA A 610 20.21 -14.66 6.63
CA ALA A 610 20.35 -14.79 5.17
C ALA A 610 21.68 -15.42 4.76
N SER A 611 22.76 -15.21 5.52
CA SER A 611 24.05 -15.86 5.28
C SER A 611 24.08 -17.31 5.78
N SER A 612 23.50 -17.60 6.95
CA SER A 612 23.70 -18.87 7.65
C SER A 612 22.69 -19.96 7.27
N LEU A 613 21.42 -19.60 7.03
CA LEU A 613 20.35 -20.58 6.80
C LEU A 613 20.53 -21.35 5.48
N PRO A 614 20.89 -20.72 4.34
CA PRO A 614 21.07 -21.46 3.08
C PRO A 614 22.19 -22.50 3.16
N GLU A 615 23.34 -22.13 3.74
CA GLU A 615 24.51 -23.00 3.89
C GLU A 615 24.16 -24.23 4.75
N ARG A 616 23.66 -24.01 5.97
CA ARG A 616 23.27 -25.11 6.86
C ARG A 616 22.09 -25.93 6.34
N GLY A 617 21.18 -25.29 5.61
CA GLY A 617 20.04 -25.96 4.99
C GLY A 617 20.51 -27.01 3.98
N PHE A 618 21.46 -26.64 3.13
CA PHE A 618 22.01 -27.52 2.09
C PHE A 618 22.61 -28.80 2.68
N ASP A 619 23.40 -28.69 3.75
CA ASP A 619 24.02 -29.83 4.45
C ASP A 619 23.00 -30.85 5.00
N LEU A 620 21.78 -30.39 5.30
CA LEU A 620 20.71 -31.21 5.88
C LEU A 620 19.61 -31.56 4.86
N GLY A 621 19.84 -31.31 3.57
CA GLY A 621 18.91 -31.63 2.50
C GLY A 621 17.67 -30.73 2.45
N LEU A 622 17.79 -29.49 2.93
CA LEU A 622 16.79 -28.44 2.78
C LEU A 622 17.28 -27.40 1.76
N ASN A 623 16.38 -26.96 0.89
CA ASN A 623 16.63 -25.80 0.05
C ASN A 623 16.03 -24.56 0.71
N ILE A 624 16.89 -23.67 1.21
CA ILE A 624 16.48 -22.43 1.87
C ILE A 624 16.98 -21.24 1.07
N ARG A 625 16.07 -20.32 0.74
CA ARG A 625 16.38 -19.04 0.10
C ARG A 625 15.86 -17.90 0.95
N CYS A 626 16.75 -16.97 1.28
CA CYS A 626 16.42 -15.75 2.01
C CYS A 626 16.49 -14.56 1.05
N MET A 627 15.39 -13.82 0.90
CA MET A 627 15.28 -12.71 -0.04
C MET A 627 14.62 -11.50 0.64
N ARG A 628 15.10 -10.29 0.34
CA ARG A 628 14.49 -9.05 0.82
C ARG A 628 13.28 -8.69 -0.06
N PRO A 629 12.08 -8.50 0.51
CA PRO A 629 10.97 -7.86 -0.19
C PRO A 629 11.33 -6.40 -0.50
N THR A 630 11.25 -5.97 -1.76
CA THR A 630 11.68 -4.62 -2.19
C THR A 630 10.54 -3.72 -2.68
N ILE A 631 9.48 -4.30 -3.24
CA ILE A 631 8.24 -3.59 -3.56
C ILE A 631 7.09 -4.40 -2.98
N PHE A 632 6.14 -3.74 -2.33
CA PHE A 632 4.96 -4.38 -1.75
C PHE A 632 3.71 -3.63 -2.17
N GLN A 633 2.72 -4.35 -2.69
CA GLN A 633 1.40 -3.83 -3.02
C GLN A 633 0.35 -4.73 -2.40
N SER A 634 -0.52 -4.16 -1.57
CA SER A 634 -1.65 -4.85 -0.96
C SER A 634 -2.96 -4.43 -1.60
N TYR A 635 -3.86 -5.38 -1.80
CA TYR A 635 -5.19 -5.20 -2.38
C TYR A 635 -6.27 -5.71 -1.40
N THR A 636 -6.10 -5.46 -0.10
CA THR A 636 -6.97 -6.03 0.96
C THR A 636 -8.19 -5.17 1.31
N HIS A 637 -8.27 -3.91 0.88
CA HIS A 637 -9.35 -2.99 1.27
C HIS A 637 -10.76 -3.38 0.83
N ASN A 638 -10.88 -4.24 -0.18
CA ASN A 638 -12.15 -4.69 -0.72
C ASN A 638 -12.09 -6.16 -1.18
N LEU A 639 -11.17 -6.96 -0.64
CA LEU A 639 -10.92 -8.33 -1.05
C LEU A 639 -12.15 -9.23 -0.90
N TYR A 640 -12.79 -9.25 0.26
CA TYR A 640 -13.96 -10.07 0.52
C TYR A 640 -15.19 -9.48 -0.15
N GLN A 641 -15.38 -8.16 -0.11
CA GLN A 641 -16.52 -7.51 -0.79
C GLN A 641 -16.51 -7.77 -2.29
N ARG A 642 -15.35 -7.67 -2.96
CA ARG A 642 -15.26 -7.88 -4.41
C ARG A 642 -15.37 -9.35 -4.81
N LEU A 643 -15.12 -10.28 -3.89
CA LEU A 643 -15.24 -11.72 -4.14
C LEU A 643 -16.61 -12.26 -3.74
N LEU A 644 -17.38 -11.55 -2.91
CA LEU A 644 -18.71 -11.97 -2.50
C LEU A 644 -19.73 -11.61 -3.58
N LYS A 645 -20.40 -12.60 -4.15
CA LYS A 645 -21.50 -12.41 -5.10
C LYS A 645 -22.80 -12.04 -4.36
N GLU A 646 -23.76 -11.50 -5.10
CA GLU A 646 -25.08 -11.13 -4.55
C GLU A 646 -25.85 -12.31 -3.97
N ASP A 647 -25.62 -13.52 -4.48
CA ASP A 647 -26.22 -14.78 -3.99
C ASP A 647 -25.53 -15.33 -2.72
N GLY A 648 -24.52 -14.62 -2.19
CA GLY A 648 -23.74 -15.02 -1.02
C GLY A 648 -22.66 -16.07 -1.30
N THR A 649 -22.45 -16.46 -2.56
CA THR A 649 -21.36 -17.36 -2.96
C THR A 649 -20.08 -16.57 -3.28
N TRP A 650 -18.96 -17.29 -3.38
CA TRP A 650 -17.68 -16.68 -3.72
C TRP A 650 -17.40 -16.69 -5.23
N ASP A 651 -16.75 -15.63 -5.70
CA ASP A 651 -16.34 -15.47 -7.08
C ASP A 651 -15.22 -16.44 -7.47
N ASP A 652 -15.57 -17.36 -8.35
CA ASP A 652 -14.72 -18.39 -8.92
C ASP A 652 -14.27 -18.07 -10.36
N ASP A 653 -14.57 -16.89 -10.88
CA ASP A 653 -14.15 -16.44 -12.20
C ASP A 653 -12.65 -16.12 -12.25
N VAL A 654 -11.87 -17.11 -12.68
CA VAL A 654 -10.43 -16.98 -12.92
C VAL A 654 -10.10 -16.82 -14.41
N SER A 655 -11.06 -16.47 -15.26
CA SER A 655 -10.90 -16.42 -16.72
C SER A 655 -9.76 -15.48 -17.16
N ALA A 656 -9.70 -14.27 -16.61
CA ALA A 656 -8.66 -13.29 -16.89
C ALA A 656 -7.26 -13.83 -16.59
N PHE A 657 -7.13 -14.50 -15.44
CA PHE A 657 -5.89 -15.12 -15.01
C PHE A 657 -5.47 -16.30 -15.92
N LEU A 658 -6.42 -17.15 -16.30
CA LEU A 658 -6.19 -18.23 -17.26
C LEU A 658 -5.80 -17.69 -18.65
N PHE A 659 -6.35 -16.55 -19.04
CA PHE A 659 -6.01 -15.88 -20.29
C PHE A 659 -4.55 -15.39 -20.29
N GLN A 660 -4.10 -14.79 -19.18
CA GLN A 660 -2.71 -14.40 -18.99
C GLN A 660 -1.77 -15.62 -19.10
N ALA A 661 -2.13 -16.73 -18.45
CA ALA A 661 -1.37 -17.97 -18.49
C ALA A 661 -1.18 -18.52 -19.93
N ARG A 662 -2.24 -18.47 -20.74
CA ARG A 662 -2.22 -18.93 -22.13
C ARG A 662 -1.40 -18.01 -23.03
N SER A 663 -1.51 -16.70 -22.85
CA SER A 663 -0.77 -15.71 -23.63
C SER A 663 0.74 -15.95 -23.53
N LYS A 664 1.24 -16.23 -22.32
CA LYS A 664 2.64 -16.63 -22.11
C LYS A 664 3.04 -17.89 -22.87
N ARG A 665 2.20 -18.94 -22.81
CA ARG A 665 2.52 -20.22 -23.48
C ARG A 665 2.66 -20.04 -24.99
N LYS A 666 1.81 -19.21 -25.58
CA LYS A 666 1.86 -18.89 -27.01
C LYS A 666 3.16 -18.16 -27.38
N GLU A 667 3.54 -17.14 -26.61
CA GLU A 667 4.82 -16.44 -26.83
C GLU A 667 6.03 -17.37 -26.67
N MET A 668 6.06 -18.24 -25.64
CA MET A 668 7.14 -19.21 -25.48
C MET A 668 7.17 -20.29 -26.58
N SER A 669 6.03 -20.61 -27.22
CA SER A 669 6.03 -21.51 -28.38
C SER A 669 6.48 -20.82 -29.66
N GLU A 670 6.21 -19.52 -29.81
CA GLU A 670 6.62 -18.72 -30.96
C GLU A 670 8.09 -18.26 -30.86
N SER A 671 8.66 -18.15 -29.64
CA SER A 671 10.07 -17.84 -29.45
C SER A 671 11.02 -19.05 -29.56
N ASN A 672 10.46 -20.27 -29.52
CA ASN A 672 11.20 -21.54 -29.61
C ASN A 672 10.97 -22.25 -30.97
N ALA A 673 10.19 -21.64 -31.86
CA ALA A 673 9.98 -22.03 -33.25
C ALA A 673 10.74 -21.06 -34.16
#